data_AF-A0A7T0C088-F1
#
_entry.id   AF-A0A7T0C088-F1
#
_cell.length_a   1.000
_cell.length_b   1.000
_cell.length_c   1.000
_cell.angle_alpha   90.00
_cell.angle_beta   90.00
_cell.angle_gamma   90.00
#
_symmetry.space_group_name_H-M   'P 1'
#
loop_
_entity.id
_entity.type
_entity.pdbx_description
1 polymer ?
#
loop_
_entity_poly.entity_id
_entity_poly.type
_entity_poly.pdbx_seq_one_letter_code
_entity_poly.pdbx_strand_id
1 'polypeptide(L)'
;MPRSLHWPIAFLVIFLSTYLLYVNPVFLQKFESIFQDLNFRWRGETAPGPNIAIAAIDEKSMDQFGRWPWPRATISKLIERLTEMEAKVIGFDVVFSSPELNPGAKIVDDIETRLLLNGLPKADVDQSLLPFKNNAEPDLQFAQTIRDSKRTVLGYFLHHSLTDTNELTLDSVQTNIENIESSRFQNFIKSSGALQLDELPIRPAYGAEANIKTISKSTRDAGFLSFDVEPDGSIRWLPLIVKLQNPKTKESSFFPPFSIRVVEKYLDGALILKAGPTGIDEVLLDAEEAIPLPVDLQGRIFINYLGRQNTFPHYSIADILQGLVPPETFKDKIVLVGATAQGLKDIRNTAFDPIMPGIEIHATVIDNILRQNFIVRPQWAPLAEALYLLIAGIALTLVYTRIRPSASVFFWLFVTAAQFILFQWLFTSKQILFTNFYAHLEHFLLFTSITIYRYRAEEKQKKQIKNIFGQYVSPTVIEQILQDPENISLGGEQKELTAYFTDLAGFSAVSEQLSAQELVALLNEYLSAMTDVLLAHEGTLDKYDGDAIKAFFGAPIYFPDHALRACLVCIEMQERLRELNKLWESQGRPTMGMRVGVNTGQMVVGNLGSRERMNYGMNGDSVNLAARLEGVNKLYGTESIISESTYLQAKDHLEVRELDLVKVVGRKTPVRIYELLAKKGALDDTLKESYEIFAVGLQNYRAQQWDQAIERFNHVLERTPLDRPSQLLIERCERFKLTPPEIDWDGSFTLTSK
;
A
#
# COMPACT_ATOMS: atom_id res chain seq x y z
N MET A 1 -13.33 -3.09 21.60
CA MET A 1 -12.25 -2.53 20.75
C MET A 1 -12.41 -1.02 20.63
N PRO A 2 -11.38 -0.19 20.85
CA PRO A 2 -11.50 1.24 20.60
C PRO A 2 -11.57 1.46 19.09
N ARG A 3 -12.77 1.76 18.57
CA ARG A 3 -13.04 2.12 17.16
C ARG A 3 -12.34 3.42 16.71
N SER A 4 -11.45 4.01 17.51
CA SER A 4 -11.15 5.44 17.43
C SER A 4 -9.95 5.83 16.57
N LEU A 5 -9.04 4.93 16.20
CA LEU A 5 -7.79 5.34 15.53
C LEU A 5 -7.77 5.22 14.00
N HIS A 6 -8.75 4.54 13.38
CA HIS A 6 -8.81 4.45 11.91
C HIS A 6 -9.10 5.80 11.24
N TRP A 7 -10.00 6.59 11.82
CA TRP A 7 -10.37 7.90 11.28
C TRP A 7 -9.25 8.94 11.36
N PRO A 8 -8.49 9.06 12.45
CA PRO A 8 -7.27 9.88 12.47
C PRO A 8 -6.26 9.49 11.39
N ILE A 9 -6.02 8.19 11.17
CA ILE A 9 -5.12 7.70 10.12
C ILE A 9 -5.64 8.10 8.75
N ALA A 10 -6.92 7.84 8.48
CA ALA A 10 -7.55 8.18 7.21
C ALA A 10 -7.53 9.69 6.94
N PHE A 11 -7.87 10.51 7.94
CA PHE A 11 -7.82 11.97 7.83
C PHE A 11 -6.42 12.46 7.49
N LEU A 12 -5.40 11.94 8.17
CA LEU A 12 -4.00 12.28 7.87
C LEU A 12 -3.61 11.92 6.45
N VAL A 13 -4.00 10.74 5.95
CA VAL A 13 -3.70 10.31 4.58
C VAL A 13 -4.42 11.16 3.55
N ILE A 14 -5.72 11.42 3.73
CA ILE A 14 -6.51 12.27 2.81
C ILE A 14 -5.93 13.69 2.77
N PHE A 15 -5.64 14.26 3.94
CA PHE A 15 -5.03 15.59 4.06
C PHE A 15 -3.67 15.63 3.38
N LEU A 16 -2.79 14.66 3.67
CA LEU A 16 -1.46 14.59 3.07
C LEU A 16 -1.52 14.43 1.55
N SER A 17 -2.38 13.54 1.03
CA SER A 17 -2.55 13.35 -0.42
C SER A 17 -3.06 14.62 -1.11
N THR A 18 -4.04 15.30 -0.50
CA THR A 18 -4.58 16.57 -1.01
C THR A 18 -3.52 17.69 -0.96
N TYR A 19 -2.74 17.75 0.12
CA TYR A 19 -1.62 18.69 0.24
C TYR A 19 -0.53 18.41 -0.80
N LEU A 20 -0.19 17.14 -1.04
CA LEU A 20 0.79 16.74 -2.04
C LEU A 20 0.31 17.02 -3.48
N LEU A 21 -1.00 16.90 -3.74
CA LEU A 21 -1.62 17.33 -5.00
C LEU A 21 -1.47 18.84 -5.19
N TYR A 22 -1.71 19.64 -4.15
CA TYR A 22 -1.62 21.10 -4.20
C TYR A 22 -0.17 21.60 -4.38
N VAL A 23 0.77 21.08 -3.59
CA VAL A 23 2.19 21.47 -3.65
C VAL A 23 2.87 20.91 -4.90
N ASN A 24 2.44 19.74 -5.37
CA ASN A 24 2.95 19.04 -6.54
C ASN A 24 4.50 19.03 -6.65
N PRO A 25 5.21 18.42 -5.69
CA PRO A 25 6.68 18.45 -5.67
C PRO A 25 7.28 17.75 -6.89
N VAL A 26 8.41 18.29 -7.40
CA VAL A 26 9.08 17.83 -8.64
C VAL A 26 9.33 16.32 -8.68
N PHE A 27 9.64 15.68 -7.56
CA PHE A 27 9.82 14.22 -7.51
C PHE A 27 8.51 13.44 -7.80
N LEU A 28 7.36 13.92 -7.31
CA LEU A 28 6.06 13.28 -7.57
C LEU A 28 5.54 13.59 -8.97
N GLN A 29 5.89 14.75 -9.55
CA GLN A 29 5.59 15.07 -10.95
C GLN A 29 6.10 14.00 -11.91
N LYS A 30 7.27 13.40 -11.63
CA LYS A 30 7.81 12.31 -12.46
C LYS A 30 6.89 11.09 -12.52
N PHE A 31 6.22 10.76 -11.42
CA PHE A 31 5.27 9.64 -11.42
C PHE A 31 4.00 10.00 -12.19
N GLU A 32 3.51 11.23 -12.04
CA GLU A 32 2.40 11.73 -12.84
C GLU A 32 2.73 11.69 -14.35
N SER A 33 3.92 12.11 -14.75
CA SER A 33 4.39 12.01 -16.15
C SER A 33 4.36 10.57 -16.69
N ILE A 34 4.72 9.57 -15.87
CA ILE A 34 4.62 8.14 -16.24
C ILE A 34 3.16 7.74 -16.50
N PHE A 35 2.23 8.20 -15.67
CA PHE A 35 0.80 7.92 -15.88
C PHE A 35 0.26 8.62 -17.14
N GLN A 36 0.73 9.83 -17.44
CA GLN A 36 0.38 10.53 -18.68
C GLN A 36 0.84 9.76 -19.91
N ASP A 37 2.08 9.25 -19.92
CA ASP A 37 2.61 8.42 -21.00
C ASP A 37 1.83 7.11 -21.12
N LEU A 38 1.43 6.52 -20.00
CA LEU A 38 0.61 5.32 -19.98
C LEU A 38 -0.76 5.53 -20.65
N ASN A 39 -1.36 6.72 -20.50
CA ASN A 39 -2.60 7.06 -21.20
C ASN A 39 -2.44 6.99 -22.72
N PHE A 40 -1.34 7.52 -23.26
CA PHE A 40 -1.04 7.45 -24.69
C PHE A 40 -0.75 6.03 -25.16
N ARG A 41 0.07 5.28 -24.42
CA ARG A 41 0.41 3.89 -24.75
C ARG A 41 -0.82 2.97 -24.74
N TRP A 42 -1.75 3.19 -23.82
CA TRP A 42 -2.98 2.39 -23.73
C TRP A 42 -3.99 2.77 -24.81
N ARG A 43 -4.12 4.06 -25.13
CA ARG A 43 -4.96 4.51 -26.24
C ARG A 43 -4.45 3.99 -27.59
N GLY A 44 -3.14 3.90 -27.75
CA GLY A 44 -2.50 3.46 -28.99
C GLY A 44 -2.45 4.54 -30.07
N GLU A 45 -2.04 4.11 -31.26
CA GLU A 45 -1.85 4.97 -32.43
C GLU A 45 -3.18 5.37 -33.06
N THR A 46 -3.22 6.59 -33.58
CA THR A 46 -4.38 7.19 -34.26
C THR A 46 -3.93 7.75 -35.60
N ALA A 47 -4.76 7.59 -36.63
CA ALA A 47 -4.42 8.04 -37.97
C ALA A 47 -4.38 9.58 -38.04
N PRO A 48 -3.36 10.17 -38.70
CA PRO A 48 -3.31 11.61 -38.93
C PRO A 48 -4.35 12.05 -39.97
N GLY A 49 -4.67 13.34 -39.99
CA GLY A 49 -5.45 13.95 -41.06
C GLY A 49 -4.71 13.93 -42.40
N PRO A 50 -5.44 14.08 -43.53
CA PRO A 50 -4.85 14.00 -44.87
C PRO A 50 -4.11 15.28 -45.29
N ASN A 51 -4.18 16.35 -44.49
CA ASN A 51 -3.78 17.71 -44.89
C ASN A 51 -2.29 18.01 -44.72
N ILE A 52 -1.51 17.09 -44.13
CA ILE A 52 -0.11 17.32 -43.76
C ILE A 52 0.78 16.30 -44.45
N ALA A 53 1.88 16.78 -45.03
CA ALA A 53 2.95 15.94 -45.57
C ALA A 53 4.32 16.51 -45.16
N ILE A 54 5.31 15.62 -45.01
CA ILE A 54 6.68 16.01 -44.65
C ILE A 54 7.57 15.85 -45.87
N ALA A 55 8.22 16.94 -46.27
CA ALA A 55 9.33 16.95 -47.22
C ALA A 55 10.63 16.76 -46.44
N ALA A 56 11.13 15.53 -46.46
CA ALA A 56 12.20 15.05 -45.60
C ALA A 56 13.58 15.42 -46.16
N ILE A 57 14.41 16.08 -45.33
CA ILE A 57 15.87 16.11 -45.50
C ILE A 57 16.40 14.79 -44.94
N ASP A 58 16.31 13.76 -45.78
CA ASP A 58 16.71 12.39 -45.51
C ASP A 58 18.06 12.04 -46.16
N GLU A 59 18.56 10.85 -45.86
CA GLU A 59 19.83 10.31 -46.34
C GLU A 59 19.84 10.26 -47.87
N LYS A 60 18.72 9.89 -48.49
CA LYS A 60 18.56 9.88 -49.94
C LYS A 60 18.77 11.28 -50.55
N SER A 61 18.22 12.32 -49.92
CA SER A 61 18.41 13.69 -50.38
C SER A 61 19.84 14.18 -50.15
N MET A 62 20.47 13.75 -49.05
CA MET A 62 21.87 14.05 -48.76
C MET A 62 22.83 13.37 -49.75
N ASP A 63 22.56 12.14 -50.14
CA ASP A 63 23.34 11.42 -51.15
C ASP A 63 23.24 12.10 -52.53
N GLN A 64 22.08 12.66 -52.85
CA GLN A 64 21.82 13.31 -54.14
C GLN A 64 22.38 14.74 -54.22
N PHE A 65 22.20 15.56 -53.18
CA PHE A 65 22.52 17.00 -53.20
C PHE A 65 23.77 17.37 -52.39
N GLY A 66 24.39 16.39 -51.73
CA GLY A 66 25.53 16.60 -50.87
C GLY A 66 25.14 16.98 -49.44
N ARG A 67 26.14 17.44 -48.68
CA ARG A 67 26.00 17.71 -47.24
C ARG A 67 25.14 18.95 -46.97
N TRP A 68 24.18 18.83 -46.05
CA TRP A 68 23.44 19.96 -45.48
C TRP A 68 24.37 20.93 -44.73
N PRO A 69 24.15 22.26 -44.80
CA PRO A 69 23.09 22.95 -45.54
C PRO A 69 23.32 22.96 -47.05
N TRP A 70 22.24 22.75 -47.83
CA TRP A 70 22.29 22.82 -49.28
C TRP A 70 22.30 24.27 -49.79
N PRO A 71 22.77 24.51 -51.04
CA PRO A 71 22.70 25.84 -51.67
C PRO A 71 21.27 26.38 -51.70
N ARG A 72 21.11 27.70 -51.52
CA ARG A 72 19.82 28.41 -51.59
C ARG A 72 19.07 28.11 -52.88
N ALA A 73 19.77 27.96 -54.00
CA ALA A 73 19.18 27.59 -55.29
C ALA A 73 18.45 26.24 -55.26
N THR A 74 18.95 25.25 -54.50
CA THR A 74 18.27 23.96 -54.31
C THR A 74 16.98 24.12 -53.51
N ILE A 75 17.02 24.96 -52.47
CA ILE A 75 15.85 25.24 -51.63
C ILE A 75 14.81 26.07 -52.40
N SER A 76 15.24 27.04 -53.22
CA SER A 76 14.36 27.79 -54.14
C SER A 76 13.62 26.85 -55.09
N LYS A 77 14.33 25.92 -55.75
CA LYS A 77 13.72 24.91 -56.62
C LYS A 77 12.70 24.04 -55.89
N LEU A 78 12.95 23.71 -54.62
CA LEU A 78 11.98 22.98 -53.81
C LEU A 78 10.70 23.81 -53.59
N ILE A 79 10.83 25.09 -53.24
CA ILE A 79 9.67 25.98 -53.07
C ILE A 79 8.89 26.11 -54.38
N GLU A 80 9.57 26.34 -55.50
CA GLU A 80 8.97 26.42 -56.83
C GLU A 80 8.20 25.13 -57.15
N ARG A 81 8.85 23.97 -56.97
CA ARG A 81 8.24 22.67 -57.26
C ARG A 81 7.03 22.36 -56.38
N LEU A 82 7.10 22.65 -55.08
CA LEU A 82 5.96 22.49 -54.18
C LEU A 82 4.82 23.45 -54.51
N THR A 83 5.14 24.65 -54.98
CA THR A 83 4.15 25.64 -55.46
C THR A 83 3.48 25.17 -56.75
N GLU A 84 4.23 24.60 -57.69
CA GLU A 84 3.69 23.95 -58.90
C GLU A 84 2.77 22.77 -58.58
N MET A 85 3.09 22.01 -57.52
CA MET A 85 2.27 20.90 -57.02
C MET A 85 1.11 21.37 -56.11
N GLU A 86 0.77 22.66 -56.15
CA GLU A 86 -0.36 23.28 -55.46
C GLU A 86 -0.34 23.13 -53.93
N ALA A 87 0.84 23.03 -53.30
CA ALA A 87 0.98 23.07 -51.85
C ALA A 87 0.40 24.37 -51.28
N LYS A 88 -0.52 24.29 -50.31
CA LYS A 88 -1.18 25.48 -49.75
C LYS A 88 -0.24 26.28 -48.86
N VAL A 89 0.55 25.58 -48.03
CA VAL A 89 1.55 26.19 -47.14
C VAL A 89 2.82 25.36 -47.15
N ILE A 90 3.97 26.03 -47.17
CA ILE A 90 5.30 25.41 -47.12
C ILE A 90 5.99 25.91 -45.84
N GLY A 91 6.08 25.07 -44.81
CA GLY A 91 6.71 25.42 -43.54
C GLY A 91 8.15 24.91 -43.47
N PHE A 92 9.10 25.76 -43.06
CA PHE A 92 10.49 25.36 -42.86
C PHE A 92 10.85 25.24 -41.38
N ASP A 93 11.08 24.00 -40.92
CA ASP A 93 11.69 23.66 -39.63
C ASP A 93 13.22 23.65 -39.75
N VAL A 94 13.75 24.75 -40.29
CA VAL A 94 15.18 25.04 -40.45
C VAL A 94 15.39 26.55 -40.35
N VAL A 95 16.56 26.95 -39.87
CA VAL A 95 16.94 28.36 -39.75
C VAL A 95 18.10 28.68 -40.68
N PHE A 96 17.98 29.77 -41.42
CA PHE A 96 18.96 30.29 -42.35
C PHE A 96 19.73 31.45 -41.69
N SER A 97 20.48 31.13 -40.62
CA SER A 97 21.12 32.11 -39.74
C SER A 97 22.43 32.70 -40.28
N SER A 98 23.01 32.10 -41.33
CA SER A 98 24.22 32.59 -41.99
C SER A 98 24.02 32.86 -43.49
N PRO A 99 24.69 33.87 -44.06
CA PRO A 99 24.71 34.10 -45.51
C PRO A 99 25.33 32.92 -46.26
N GLU A 100 24.84 32.62 -47.46
CA GLU A 100 25.47 31.62 -48.32
C GLU A 100 26.83 32.14 -48.82
N LEU A 101 27.89 31.39 -48.54
CA LEU A 101 29.22 31.67 -49.09
C LEU A 101 29.23 31.22 -50.55
N ASN A 102 29.20 32.18 -51.48
CA ASN A 102 29.38 31.92 -52.91
C ASN A 102 30.83 32.26 -53.33
N PRO A 103 31.72 31.27 -53.55
CA PRO A 103 33.08 31.53 -54.01
C PRO A 103 33.13 32.27 -55.36
N GLY A 104 32.10 32.09 -56.19
CA GLY A 104 31.95 32.79 -57.47
C GLY A 104 31.72 34.29 -57.31
N ALA A 105 31.05 34.73 -56.24
CA ALA A 105 30.85 36.15 -55.96
C ALA A 105 32.18 36.88 -55.75
N LYS A 106 33.08 36.27 -54.97
CA LYS A 106 34.43 36.81 -54.74
C LYS A 106 35.26 36.87 -56.02
N ILE A 107 35.11 35.88 -56.91
CA ILE A 107 35.77 35.85 -58.21
C ILE A 107 35.22 36.96 -59.12
N VAL A 108 33.90 37.20 -59.11
CA VAL A 108 33.26 38.28 -59.87
C VAL A 108 33.72 39.65 -59.34
N ASP A 109 33.80 39.83 -58.02
CA ASP A 109 34.35 41.05 -57.40
C ASP A 109 35.82 41.27 -57.76
N ASP A 110 36.64 40.20 -57.76
CA ASP A 110 38.05 40.26 -58.17
C ASP A 110 38.20 40.61 -59.66
N ILE A 111 37.33 40.06 -60.52
CA ILE A 111 37.29 40.37 -61.96
C ILE A 111 36.85 41.83 -62.17
N GLU A 112 35.79 42.29 -61.50
CA GLU A 112 35.36 43.68 -61.51
C GLU A 112 36.52 44.61 -61.12
N THR A 113 37.15 44.34 -59.98
CA THR A 113 38.27 45.12 -59.48
C THR A 113 39.41 45.19 -60.51
N ARG A 114 39.77 44.07 -61.14
CA ARG A 114 40.81 44.03 -62.18
C ARG A 114 40.40 44.75 -63.47
N LEU A 115 39.16 44.67 -63.90
CA LEU A 115 38.67 45.35 -65.09
C LEU A 115 38.65 46.88 -64.89
N LEU A 116 38.22 47.34 -63.72
CA LEU A 116 38.25 48.76 -63.34
C LEU A 116 39.69 49.29 -63.22
N LEU A 117 40.61 48.51 -62.61
CA LEU A 117 42.03 48.88 -62.53
C LEU A 117 42.72 48.96 -63.90
N ASN A 118 42.24 48.23 -64.90
CA ASN A 118 42.73 48.27 -66.28
C ASN A 118 42.10 49.39 -67.13
N GLY A 119 41.36 50.32 -66.52
CA GLY A 119 40.87 51.54 -67.17
C GLY A 119 39.59 51.37 -67.99
N LEU A 120 38.86 50.27 -67.82
CA LEU A 120 37.54 50.12 -68.44
C LEU A 120 36.51 51.04 -67.77
N PRO A 121 35.61 51.67 -68.54
CA PRO A 121 34.54 52.48 -67.98
C PRO A 121 33.64 51.64 -67.06
N LYS A 122 33.38 52.15 -65.85
CA LYS A 122 32.59 51.43 -64.85
C LYS A 122 31.21 50.99 -65.36
N ALA A 123 30.57 51.80 -66.20
CA ALA A 123 29.27 51.47 -66.79
C ALA A 123 29.31 50.19 -67.66
N ASP A 124 30.38 50.00 -68.45
CA ASP A 124 30.53 48.84 -69.32
C ASP A 124 30.89 47.57 -68.53
N VAL A 125 31.71 47.74 -67.48
CA VAL A 125 32.06 46.66 -66.54
C VAL A 125 30.82 46.23 -65.75
N ASP A 126 30.04 47.18 -65.22
CA ASP A 126 28.80 46.90 -64.50
C ASP A 126 27.77 46.21 -65.40
N GLN A 127 27.59 46.67 -66.64
CA GLN A 127 26.65 46.04 -67.59
C GLN A 127 27.09 44.61 -67.97
N SER A 128 28.39 44.39 -68.17
CA SER A 128 28.94 43.07 -68.57
C SER A 128 28.96 42.07 -67.42
N LEU A 129 29.18 42.55 -66.19
CA LEU A 129 29.19 41.73 -64.99
C LEU A 129 27.81 41.60 -64.33
N LEU A 130 26.82 42.41 -64.72
CA LEU A 130 25.46 42.37 -64.16
C LEU A 130 24.84 40.96 -64.12
N PRO A 131 24.92 40.13 -65.18
CA PRO A 131 24.38 38.76 -65.14
C PRO A 131 25.11 37.86 -64.14
N PHE A 132 26.41 38.09 -63.94
CA PHE A 132 27.25 37.33 -63.01
C PHE A 132 27.06 37.81 -61.56
N LYS A 133 26.91 39.12 -61.34
CA LYS A 133 26.54 39.73 -60.06
C LYS A 133 25.15 39.31 -59.59
N ASN A 134 24.17 39.25 -60.50
CA ASN A 134 22.83 38.78 -60.17
C ASN A 134 22.81 37.29 -59.75
N ASN A 135 23.67 36.46 -60.36
CA ASN A 135 23.90 35.08 -59.94
C ASN A 135 24.83 34.95 -58.71
N ALA A 136 25.43 36.06 -58.25
CA ALA A 136 26.35 36.10 -57.12
C ALA A 136 25.65 36.36 -55.76
N GLU A 137 24.35 36.67 -55.74
CA GLU A 137 23.58 36.88 -54.51
C GLU A 137 22.48 35.80 -54.27
N PRO A 138 22.84 34.56 -53.90
CA PRO A 138 21.88 33.47 -53.68
C PRO A 138 20.80 33.78 -52.64
N ASP A 139 21.15 34.49 -51.56
CA ASP A 139 20.20 34.82 -50.49
C ASP A 139 19.13 35.82 -50.94
N LEU A 140 19.45 36.74 -51.88
CA LEU A 140 18.46 37.67 -52.42
C LEU A 140 17.48 36.94 -53.35
N GLN A 141 17.99 36.04 -54.21
CA GLN A 141 17.16 35.21 -55.08
C GLN A 141 16.22 34.32 -54.27
N PHE A 142 16.73 33.72 -53.19
CA PHE A 142 15.94 32.91 -52.29
C PHE A 142 14.86 33.72 -51.56
N ALA A 143 15.21 34.90 -51.05
CA ALA A 143 14.25 35.84 -50.46
C ALA A 143 13.20 36.32 -51.48
N GLN A 144 13.53 36.38 -52.78
CA GLN A 144 12.55 36.65 -53.82
C GLN A 144 11.65 35.44 -54.08
N THR A 145 12.20 34.23 -54.13
CA THR A 145 11.44 32.98 -54.28
C THR A 145 10.39 32.83 -53.17
N ILE A 146 10.77 33.13 -51.92
CA ILE A 146 9.86 33.13 -50.77
C ILE A 146 8.71 34.14 -50.95
N ARG A 147 9.04 35.36 -51.40
CA ARG A 147 8.05 36.43 -51.65
C ARG A 147 7.08 36.04 -52.76
N ASP A 148 7.60 35.43 -53.83
CA ASP A 148 6.82 35.08 -55.01
C ASP A 148 5.88 33.90 -54.72
N SER A 149 6.32 32.92 -53.92
CA SER A 149 5.46 31.79 -53.53
C SER A 149 4.25 32.24 -52.72
N LYS A 150 4.43 33.25 -51.84
CA LYS A 150 3.46 33.70 -50.82
C LYS A 150 2.95 32.59 -49.89
N ARG A 151 3.52 31.39 -49.96
CA ARG A 151 3.06 30.17 -49.27
C ARG A 151 4.01 29.75 -48.14
N THR A 152 5.16 30.41 -48.03
CA THR A 152 6.23 29.99 -47.11
C THR A 152 6.07 30.55 -45.70
N VAL A 153 6.28 29.69 -44.69
CA VAL A 153 6.43 30.03 -43.28
C VAL A 153 7.84 29.64 -42.81
N LEU A 154 8.52 30.55 -42.11
CA LEU A 154 9.89 30.34 -41.65
C LEU A 154 9.96 30.06 -40.14
N GLY A 155 10.87 29.16 -39.75
CA GLY A 155 11.23 28.94 -38.36
C GLY A 155 12.32 29.89 -37.84
N TYR A 156 12.39 30.05 -36.52
CA TYR A 156 13.52 30.62 -35.79
C TYR A 156 13.61 29.98 -34.39
N PHE A 157 14.76 30.04 -33.73
CA PHE A 157 14.89 29.54 -32.35
C PHE A 157 14.86 30.67 -31.33
N LEU A 158 14.33 30.37 -30.15
CA LEU A 158 14.38 31.23 -28.98
C LEU A 158 15.24 30.58 -27.89
N HIS A 159 16.11 31.38 -27.27
CA HIS A 159 16.95 30.96 -26.16
C HIS A 159 16.25 31.23 -24.83
N HIS A 160 16.11 30.19 -24.02
CA HIS A 160 15.38 30.24 -22.74
C HIS A 160 16.29 30.26 -21.51
N SER A 161 17.61 30.24 -21.71
CA SER A 161 18.58 30.44 -20.63
C SER A 161 19.53 31.59 -20.97
N LEU A 162 19.91 32.36 -19.95
CA LEU A 162 20.94 33.39 -20.06
C LEU A 162 22.31 32.78 -20.40
N THR A 163 22.58 31.53 -19.99
CA THR A 163 23.81 30.81 -20.32
C THR A 163 23.96 30.57 -21.82
N ASP A 164 22.85 30.33 -22.51
CA ASP A 164 22.83 30.03 -23.94
C ASP A 164 23.12 31.29 -24.77
N THR A 165 22.88 32.46 -24.18
CA THR A 165 23.17 33.77 -24.80
C THR A 165 24.55 34.32 -24.46
N ASN A 166 25.32 33.68 -23.58
CA ASN A 166 26.62 34.21 -23.11
C ASN A 166 27.70 34.25 -24.21
N GLU A 167 27.56 33.44 -25.26
CA GLU A 167 28.46 33.44 -26.42
C GLU A 167 28.05 34.45 -27.50
N LEU A 168 26.87 35.08 -27.36
CA LEU A 168 26.33 36.04 -28.32
C LEU A 168 26.61 37.48 -27.87
N THR A 169 27.04 38.33 -28.81
CA THR A 169 27.19 39.76 -28.54
C THR A 169 25.81 40.44 -28.43
N LEU A 170 25.70 41.49 -27.62
CA LEU A 170 24.44 42.25 -27.49
C LEU A 170 23.90 42.75 -28.84
N ASP A 171 24.78 43.11 -29.77
CA ASP A 171 24.38 43.53 -31.13
C ASP A 171 23.85 42.36 -31.98
N SER A 172 24.40 41.15 -31.82
CA SER A 172 23.88 39.95 -32.50
C SER A 172 22.49 39.57 -31.98
N VAL A 173 22.28 39.61 -30.66
CA VAL A 173 20.97 39.37 -30.03
C VAL A 173 19.95 40.40 -30.51
N GLN A 174 20.32 41.68 -30.52
CA GLN A 174 19.47 42.75 -31.02
C GLN A 174 19.08 42.56 -32.49
N THR A 175 20.06 42.24 -33.35
CA THR A 175 19.83 42.02 -34.78
C THR A 175 18.85 40.86 -35.01
N ASN A 176 18.99 39.77 -34.26
CA ASN A 176 18.09 38.64 -34.37
C ASN A 176 16.67 38.95 -33.88
N ILE A 177 16.54 39.75 -32.81
CA ILE A 177 15.22 40.24 -32.35
C ILE A 177 14.58 41.09 -33.45
N GLU A 178 15.30 42.06 -34.02
CA GLU A 178 14.81 42.91 -35.12
C GLU A 178 14.37 42.09 -36.35
N ASN A 179 15.05 40.98 -36.64
CA ASN A 179 14.69 40.10 -37.73
C ASN A 179 13.37 39.35 -37.50
N ILE A 180 12.98 39.11 -36.25
CA ILE A 180 11.73 38.41 -35.92
C ILE A 180 10.59 39.36 -35.51
N GLU A 181 10.83 40.66 -35.32
CA GLU A 181 9.78 41.61 -34.86
C GLU A 181 8.48 41.55 -35.66
N SER A 182 8.54 41.25 -36.96
CA SER A 182 7.35 41.14 -37.81
C SER A 182 6.44 39.95 -37.48
N SER A 183 6.94 38.92 -36.78
CA SER A 183 6.20 37.70 -36.42
C SER A 183 5.43 37.79 -35.09
N ARG A 184 5.60 38.88 -34.34
CA ARG A 184 4.96 39.09 -33.04
C ARG A 184 3.43 39.04 -33.14
N PHE A 185 2.76 38.73 -32.03
CA PHE A 185 1.29 38.86 -31.93
C PHE A 185 0.87 40.30 -32.24
N GLN A 186 -0.06 40.46 -33.18
CA GLN A 186 -0.60 41.78 -33.56
C GLN A 186 -1.88 42.12 -32.79
N ASN A 187 -2.71 41.10 -32.50
CA ASN A 187 -4.01 41.26 -31.85
C ASN A 187 -3.95 40.79 -30.39
N PHE A 188 -3.64 41.72 -29.49
CA PHE A 188 -3.57 41.47 -28.05
C PHE A 188 -4.70 42.20 -27.31
N ILE A 189 -5.51 41.45 -26.55
CA ILE A 189 -6.63 41.95 -25.77
C ILE A 189 -6.34 41.76 -24.28
N LYS A 190 -6.34 42.87 -23.52
CA LYS A 190 -6.27 42.84 -22.06
C LYS A 190 -7.68 42.71 -21.47
N SER A 191 -7.92 41.74 -20.60
CA SER A 191 -9.21 41.65 -19.88
C SER A 191 -9.37 42.70 -18.78
N SER A 192 -8.27 43.35 -18.36
CA SER A 192 -8.26 44.51 -17.46
C SER A 192 -7.24 45.55 -17.88
N GLY A 193 -7.61 46.84 -17.84
CA GLY A 193 -6.71 47.95 -18.14
C GLY A 193 -5.53 48.08 -17.19
N ALA A 194 -5.61 47.50 -15.98
CA ALA A 194 -4.55 47.49 -14.98
C ALA A 194 -3.50 46.38 -15.20
N LEU A 195 -3.68 45.51 -16.20
CA LEU A 195 -2.79 44.38 -16.47
C LEU A 195 -1.43 44.84 -17.04
N GLN A 196 -0.36 44.59 -16.30
CA GLN A 196 1.02 44.77 -16.76
C GLN A 196 1.49 43.52 -17.51
N LEU A 197 1.95 43.70 -18.75
CA LEU A 197 2.34 42.59 -19.64
C LEU A 197 3.60 41.87 -19.15
N ASP A 198 4.50 42.59 -18.48
CA ASP A 198 5.74 42.04 -17.95
C ASP A 198 5.51 41.11 -16.75
N GLU A 199 4.41 41.31 -16.01
CA GLU A 199 4.06 40.52 -14.82
C GLU A 199 3.34 39.20 -15.15
N LEU A 200 2.99 38.98 -16.42
CA LEU A 200 2.35 37.73 -16.83
C LEU A 200 3.28 36.52 -16.59
N PRO A 201 2.76 35.42 -16.03
CA PRO A 201 3.51 34.19 -15.73
C PRO A 201 3.79 33.35 -16.99
N ILE A 202 4.25 34.00 -18.05
CA ILE A 202 4.60 33.40 -19.33
C ILE A 202 6.11 33.18 -19.37
N ARG A 203 6.52 32.05 -19.93
CA ARG A 203 7.94 31.68 -20.06
C ARG A 203 8.72 32.79 -20.80
N PRO A 204 9.80 33.32 -20.20
CA PRO A 204 10.65 34.28 -20.88
C PRO A 204 11.60 33.58 -21.86
N ALA A 205 11.95 34.31 -22.92
CA ALA A 205 13.14 34.09 -23.73
C ALA A 205 14.09 35.28 -23.56
N TYR A 206 15.38 35.02 -23.74
CA TYR A 206 16.46 35.99 -23.54
C TYR A 206 17.19 36.36 -24.83
N GLY A 207 16.92 35.64 -25.92
CA GLY A 207 17.48 35.90 -27.23
C GLY A 207 16.79 35.06 -28.31
N ALA A 208 17.16 35.30 -29.56
CA ALA A 208 16.68 34.58 -30.71
C ALA A 208 17.84 34.21 -31.64
N GLU A 209 17.71 33.09 -32.33
CA GLU A 209 18.49 32.75 -33.53
C GLU A 209 17.55 32.81 -34.74
N ALA A 210 17.67 33.90 -35.49
CA ALA A 210 16.77 34.24 -36.58
C ALA A 210 17.41 33.97 -37.95
N ASN A 211 16.59 33.95 -39.00
CA ASN A 211 17.10 34.00 -40.36
C ASN A 211 17.83 35.33 -40.61
N ILE A 212 18.79 35.35 -41.53
CA ILE A 212 19.44 36.60 -41.95
C ILE A 212 18.40 37.64 -42.40
N LYS A 213 18.73 38.92 -42.24
CA LYS A 213 17.82 40.05 -42.48
C LYS A 213 17.12 40.01 -43.84
N THR A 214 17.84 39.63 -44.90
CA THR A 214 17.29 39.54 -46.26
C THR A 214 16.17 38.50 -46.36
N ILE A 215 16.37 37.33 -45.75
CA ILE A 215 15.38 36.24 -45.73
C ILE A 215 14.25 36.57 -44.76
N SER A 216 14.54 37.07 -43.56
CA SER A 216 13.52 37.45 -42.57
C SER A 216 12.55 38.50 -43.09
N LYS A 217 12.98 39.42 -43.96
CA LYS A 217 12.10 40.44 -44.58
C LYS A 217 11.26 39.92 -45.74
N SER A 218 11.50 38.69 -46.21
CA SER A 218 10.79 38.11 -47.36
C SER A 218 9.37 37.67 -47.02
N THR A 219 9.08 37.38 -45.76
CA THR A 219 7.75 36.98 -45.29
C THR A 219 7.49 37.54 -43.90
N ARG A 220 6.21 37.77 -43.57
CA ARG A 220 5.78 38.06 -42.19
C ARG A 220 5.44 36.78 -41.43
N ASP A 221 5.30 35.68 -42.15
CA ASP A 221 4.91 34.39 -41.59
C ASP A 221 6.17 33.68 -41.07
N ALA A 222 6.47 33.94 -39.80
CA ALA A 222 7.49 33.21 -39.07
C ALA A 222 7.01 32.84 -37.67
N GLY A 223 7.58 31.78 -37.09
CA GLY A 223 7.29 31.37 -35.71
C GLY A 223 8.44 30.59 -35.09
N PHE A 224 8.45 30.49 -33.76
CA PHE A 224 9.55 29.81 -33.07
C PHE A 224 9.45 28.28 -33.13
N LEU A 225 10.59 27.61 -33.21
CA LEU A 225 10.73 26.15 -33.27
C LEU A 225 11.02 25.50 -31.90
N SER A 226 11.41 26.30 -30.90
CA SER A 226 11.80 25.81 -29.57
C SER A 226 10.65 25.10 -28.84
N PHE A 227 10.96 24.00 -28.16
CA PHE A 227 10.04 23.23 -27.32
C PHE A 227 10.33 23.40 -25.83
N ASP A 228 9.30 23.19 -25.01
CA ASP A 228 9.45 23.06 -23.57
C ASP A 228 9.80 21.61 -23.20
N VAL A 229 10.96 21.42 -22.59
CA VAL A 229 11.42 20.13 -22.08
C VAL A 229 11.03 20.00 -20.60
N GLU A 230 10.28 18.97 -20.25
CA GLU A 230 9.91 18.66 -18.87
C GLU A 230 11.10 18.08 -18.08
N PRO A 231 11.03 17.99 -16.73
CA PRO A 231 12.15 17.50 -15.90
C PRO A 231 12.63 16.07 -16.22
N ASP A 232 11.84 15.28 -16.94
CA ASP A 232 12.18 13.93 -17.41
C ASP A 232 12.73 13.92 -18.85
N GLY A 233 12.89 15.08 -19.47
CA GLY A 233 13.39 15.21 -20.85
C GLY A 233 12.31 15.10 -21.92
N SER A 234 11.06 14.81 -21.56
CA SER A 234 9.97 14.61 -22.50
C SER A 234 9.30 15.94 -22.89
N ILE A 235 8.75 15.99 -24.10
CA ILE A 235 7.90 17.10 -24.56
C ILE A 235 6.45 16.63 -24.49
N ARG A 236 5.66 17.21 -23.58
CA ARG A 236 4.20 16.99 -23.48
C ARG A 236 3.39 18.26 -23.70
N TRP A 237 4.02 19.40 -23.48
CA TRP A 237 3.42 20.72 -23.61
C TRP A 237 4.16 21.52 -24.68
N LEU A 238 3.41 22.23 -25.52
CA LEU A 238 3.97 23.23 -26.43
C LEU A 238 3.56 24.63 -25.92
N PRO A 239 4.51 25.56 -25.67
CA PRO A 239 4.15 26.95 -25.45
C PRO A 239 3.56 27.53 -26.73
N LEU A 240 2.36 28.14 -26.63
CA LEU A 240 1.77 28.87 -27.76
C LEU A 240 2.22 30.34 -27.77
N ILE A 241 2.81 30.79 -26.68
CA ILE A 241 3.23 32.17 -26.48
C ILE A 241 4.54 32.16 -25.71
N VAL A 242 5.53 32.87 -26.22
CA VAL A 242 6.77 33.15 -25.48
C VAL A 242 6.93 34.65 -25.36
N LYS A 243 7.31 35.10 -24.15
CA LYS A 243 7.61 36.50 -23.86
C LYS A 243 9.08 36.75 -24.11
N LEU A 244 9.43 37.70 -24.96
CA LEU A 244 10.81 38.10 -25.23
C LEU A 244 10.95 39.60 -24.96
N GLN A 245 11.85 39.95 -24.04
CA GLN A 245 12.12 41.35 -23.71
C GLN A 245 13.23 41.88 -24.60
N ASN A 246 13.00 43.03 -25.22
CA ASN A 246 14.02 43.71 -25.98
C ASN A 246 15.12 44.25 -25.03
N PRO A 247 16.40 43.89 -25.24
CA PRO A 247 17.47 44.27 -24.32
C PRO A 247 17.69 45.79 -24.24
N LYS A 248 17.41 46.53 -25.33
CA LYS A 248 17.57 47.99 -25.44
C LYS A 248 16.33 48.77 -24.97
N THR A 249 15.13 48.43 -25.46
CA THR A 249 13.90 49.18 -25.13
C THR A 249 13.26 48.75 -23.82
N LYS A 250 13.61 47.56 -23.31
CA LYS A 250 12.98 46.90 -22.14
C LYS A 250 11.50 46.55 -22.32
N GLU A 251 10.95 46.71 -23.52
CA GLU A 251 9.59 46.30 -23.84
C GLU A 251 9.51 44.79 -24.09
N SER A 252 8.46 44.15 -23.58
CA SER A 252 8.17 42.74 -23.85
C SER A 252 7.26 42.59 -25.06
N SER A 253 7.69 41.76 -26.01
CA SER A 253 6.89 41.31 -27.15
C SER A 253 6.54 39.83 -26.99
N PHE A 254 5.40 39.43 -27.55
CA PHE A 254 4.92 38.05 -27.53
C PHE A 254 5.05 37.44 -28.92
N PHE A 255 5.52 36.20 -28.97
CA PHE A 255 5.79 35.48 -30.22
C PHE A 255 5.04 34.14 -30.24
N PRO A 256 4.44 33.74 -31.37
CA PRO A 256 3.79 32.44 -31.52
C PRO A 256 4.73 31.37 -32.08
N PRO A 257 4.45 30.07 -31.84
CA PRO A 257 5.22 28.97 -32.37
C PRO A 257 4.99 28.83 -33.87
N PHE A 258 5.96 28.20 -34.53
CA PHE A 258 5.93 27.86 -35.94
C PHE A 258 4.67 27.08 -36.35
N SER A 259 4.27 26.08 -35.55
CA SER A 259 3.08 25.26 -35.82
C SER A 259 1.80 26.09 -35.95
N ILE A 260 1.59 27.08 -35.08
CA ILE A 260 0.40 27.95 -35.16
C ILE A 260 0.48 28.87 -36.37
N ARG A 261 1.65 29.44 -36.66
CA ARG A 261 1.81 30.34 -37.80
C ARG A 261 1.55 29.62 -39.13
N VAL A 262 1.91 28.34 -39.21
CA VAL A 262 1.56 27.46 -40.34
C VAL A 262 0.04 27.29 -40.48
N VAL A 263 -0.67 27.02 -39.38
CA VAL A 263 -2.14 26.87 -39.40
C VAL A 263 -2.83 28.18 -39.75
N GLU A 264 -2.39 29.29 -39.16
CA GLU A 264 -2.91 30.63 -39.43
C GLU A 264 -2.83 30.97 -40.91
N LYS A 265 -1.68 30.70 -41.55
CA LYS A 265 -1.51 30.88 -42.99
C LYS A 265 -2.35 29.89 -43.82
N TYR A 266 -2.51 28.65 -43.35
CA TYR A 266 -3.28 27.62 -44.04
C TYR A 266 -4.78 27.94 -44.07
N LEU A 267 -5.30 28.50 -42.99
CA LEU A 267 -6.71 28.87 -42.84
C LEU A 267 -7.01 30.32 -43.25
N ASP A 268 -5.99 31.10 -43.63
CA ASP A 268 -6.09 32.55 -43.89
C ASP A 268 -6.73 33.31 -42.72
N GLY A 269 -6.31 32.97 -41.51
CA GLY A 269 -6.86 33.50 -40.25
C GLY A 269 -5.95 34.53 -39.57
N ALA A 270 -6.39 34.99 -38.40
CA ALA A 270 -5.63 35.86 -37.52
C ALA A 270 -5.61 35.32 -36.08
N LEU A 271 -4.43 35.33 -35.45
CA LEU A 271 -4.28 34.88 -34.08
C LEU A 271 -4.61 36.00 -33.08
N ILE A 272 -5.52 35.73 -32.15
CA ILE A 272 -5.96 36.66 -31.10
C ILE A 272 -5.54 36.10 -29.75
N LEU A 273 -4.86 36.94 -28.96
CA LEU A 273 -4.43 36.62 -27.61
C LEU A 273 -5.21 37.44 -26.58
N LYS A 274 -5.86 36.77 -25.63
CA LYS A 274 -6.54 37.39 -24.50
C LYS A 274 -5.87 37.01 -23.20
N ALA A 275 -5.41 38.01 -22.45
CA ALA A 275 -4.73 37.81 -21.17
C ALA A 275 -5.46 38.52 -20.04
N GLY A 276 -5.41 37.91 -18.86
CA GLY A 276 -6.00 38.39 -17.62
C GLY A 276 -5.05 38.38 -16.43
N PRO A 277 -5.54 38.75 -15.24
CA PRO A 277 -4.70 38.97 -14.05
C PRO A 277 -3.89 37.73 -13.61
N THR A 278 -4.39 36.54 -13.92
CA THR A 278 -3.78 35.26 -13.51
C THR A 278 -2.93 34.61 -14.61
N GLY A 279 -2.91 35.14 -15.83
CA GLY A 279 -2.23 34.53 -16.97
C GLY A 279 -2.97 34.70 -18.29
N ILE A 280 -2.89 33.69 -19.15
CA ILE A 280 -3.62 33.67 -20.42
C ILE A 280 -5.04 33.16 -20.19
N ASP A 281 -6.03 33.97 -20.58
CA ASP A 281 -7.44 33.62 -20.47
C ASP A 281 -7.87 32.75 -21.67
N GLU A 282 -7.43 33.13 -22.88
CA GLU A 282 -7.86 32.51 -24.13
C GLU A 282 -6.87 32.82 -25.28
N VAL A 283 -6.66 31.84 -26.15
CA VAL A 283 -6.01 32.02 -27.45
C VAL A 283 -6.99 31.56 -28.51
N LEU A 284 -7.30 32.43 -29.47
CA LEU A 284 -8.28 32.18 -30.52
C LEU A 284 -7.62 32.32 -31.88
N LEU A 285 -7.85 31.34 -32.76
CA LEU A 285 -7.54 31.48 -34.18
C LEU A 285 -8.82 31.91 -34.91
N ASP A 286 -8.88 33.17 -35.31
CA ASP A 286 -10.01 33.75 -36.02
C ASP A 286 -9.86 33.50 -37.53
N ALA A 287 -10.50 32.44 -38.02
CA ALA A 287 -10.54 32.07 -39.43
C ALA A 287 -12.00 32.11 -39.93
N GLU A 288 -12.38 31.31 -40.94
CA GLU A 288 -13.80 31.18 -41.34
C GLU A 288 -14.71 30.82 -40.15
N GLU A 289 -14.20 29.96 -39.26
CA GLU A 289 -14.75 29.70 -37.94
C GLU A 289 -13.70 30.05 -36.87
N ALA A 290 -14.15 30.63 -35.76
CA ALA A 290 -13.28 30.96 -34.65
C ALA A 290 -12.91 29.68 -33.87
N ILE A 291 -11.63 29.31 -33.87
CA ILE A 291 -11.12 28.08 -33.24
C ILE A 291 -10.46 28.42 -31.90
N PRO A 292 -11.06 28.08 -30.75
CA PRO A 292 -10.45 28.29 -29.44
C PRO A 292 -9.35 27.25 -29.19
N LEU A 293 -8.15 27.72 -28.83
CA LEU A 293 -7.02 26.86 -28.49
C LEU A 293 -6.95 26.65 -26.97
N PRO A 294 -7.03 25.40 -26.48
CA PRO A 294 -7.08 25.12 -25.05
C PRO A 294 -5.69 25.25 -24.41
N VAL A 295 -5.43 26.43 -23.85
CA VAL A 295 -4.18 26.73 -23.15
C VAL A 295 -4.32 26.67 -21.63
N ASP A 296 -3.23 26.35 -20.95
CA ASP A 296 -3.09 26.60 -19.51
C ASP A 296 -2.82 28.09 -19.20
N LEU A 297 -2.75 28.43 -17.91
CA LEU A 297 -2.49 29.81 -17.48
C LEU A 297 -1.12 30.35 -17.95
N GLN A 298 -0.18 29.48 -18.29
CA GLN A 298 1.12 29.85 -18.86
C GLN A 298 1.09 30.00 -20.39
N GLY A 299 -0.05 29.74 -21.04
CA GLY A 299 -0.19 29.82 -22.49
C GLY A 299 0.33 28.57 -23.23
N ARG A 300 0.33 27.40 -22.59
CA ARG A 300 0.80 26.14 -23.18
C ARG A 300 -0.36 25.21 -23.53
N ILE A 301 -0.23 24.47 -24.61
CA ILE A 301 -1.18 23.43 -25.01
C ILE A 301 -0.61 22.04 -24.71
N PHE A 302 -1.44 21.11 -24.24
CA PHE A 302 -1.05 19.71 -24.10
C PHE A 302 -1.12 19.02 -25.46
N ILE A 303 -0.02 18.40 -25.88
CA ILE A 303 0.11 17.82 -27.21
C ILE A 303 -0.61 16.47 -27.23
N ASN A 304 -1.60 16.34 -28.10
CA ASN A 304 -2.29 15.08 -28.35
C ASN A 304 -1.54 14.29 -29.43
N TYR A 305 -0.43 13.66 -29.01
CA TYR A 305 0.38 12.79 -29.88
C TYR A 305 -0.47 11.75 -30.58
N LEU A 306 -0.20 11.50 -31.86
CA LEU A 306 -1.00 10.57 -32.66
C LEU A 306 -0.41 9.16 -32.69
N GLY A 307 0.92 9.03 -32.65
CA GLY A 307 1.61 7.75 -32.74
C GLY A 307 3.12 7.86 -32.62
N ARG A 308 3.83 6.84 -33.12
CA ARG A 308 5.31 6.78 -33.17
C ARG A 308 5.86 7.59 -34.35
N GLN A 309 7.19 7.66 -34.47
CA GLN A 309 7.82 8.25 -35.67
C GLN A 309 7.28 7.62 -36.98
N ASN A 310 7.22 8.41 -38.04
CA ASN A 310 6.58 8.12 -39.33
C ASN A 310 5.05 8.01 -39.27
N THR A 311 4.40 8.71 -38.34
CA THR A 311 2.93 8.78 -38.33
C THR A 311 2.43 9.53 -39.57
N PHE A 312 3.11 10.62 -39.94
CA PHE A 312 2.77 11.43 -41.10
C PHE A 312 3.45 10.91 -42.39
N PRO A 313 2.85 11.13 -43.58
CA PRO A 313 3.49 10.79 -44.85
C PRO A 313 4.81 11.56 -45.08
N HIS A 314 5.90 10.82 -45.29
CA HIS A 314 7.23 11.37 -45.57
C HIS A 314 7.59 11.19 -47.04
N TYR A 315 8.13 12.25 -47.65
CA TYR A 315 8.60 12.27 -49.02
C TYR A 315 10.02 12.83 -49.05
N SER A 316 10.96 12.07 -49.61
CA SER A 316 12.34 12.54 -49.82
C SER A 316 12.35 13.78 -50.70
N ILE A 317 13.07 14.83 -50.32
CA ILE A 317 13.22 16.03 -51.15
C ILE A 317 13.86 15.69 -52.51
N ALA A 318 14.75 14.69 -52.57
CA ALA A 318 15.26 14.17 -53.84
C ALA A 318 14.15 13.67 -54.77
N ASP A 319 13.18 12.92 -54.24
CA ASP A 319 12.06 12.41 -55.04
C ASP A 319 11.13 13.52 -55.54
N ILE A 320 10.90 14.54 -54.71
CA ILE A 320 10.10 15.71 -55.07
C ILE A 320 10.75 16.46 -56.23
N LEU A 321 12.06 16.73 -56.12
CA LEU A 321 12.81 17.50 -57.12
C LEU A 321 13.07 16.71 -58.42
N GLN A 322 13.17 15.38 -58.35
CA GLN A 322 13.31 14.52 -59.53
C GLN A 322 11.96 14.25 -60.23
N GLY A 323 10.84 14.70 -59.65
CA GLY A 323 9.51 14.47 -60.21
C GLY A 323 9.02 13.02 -60.08
N LEU A 324 9.53 12.29 -59.09
CA LEU A 324 9.13 10.91 -58.80
C LEU A 324 7.86 10.84 -57.92
N VAL A 325 7.46 11.95 -57.32
CA VAL A 325 6.23 12.08 -56.54
C VAL A 325 5.08 12.53 -57.46
N PRO A 326 3.88 11.91 -57.39
CA PRO A 326 2.73 12.31 -58.19
C PRO A 326 2.38 13.81 -58.00
N PRO A 327 2.05 14.56 -59.08
CA PRO A 327 1.79 16.01 -59.00
C PRO A 327 0.71 16.44 -58.01
N GLU A 328 -0.36 15.64 -57.88
CA GLU A 328 -1.50 15.93 -56.99
C GLU A 328 -1.22 15.64 -55.51
N THR A 329 -0.05 15.08 -55.16
CA THR A 329 0.24 14.62 -53.79
C THR A 329 0.17 15.74 -52.74
N PHE A 330 0.57 16.96 -53.10
CA PHE A 330 0.66 18.11 -52.19
C PHE A 330 -0.46 19.13 -52.35
N LYS A 331 -1.38 18.91 -53.29
CA LYS A 331 -2.49 19.81 -53.57
C LYS A 331 -3.31 20.12 -52.31
N ASP A 332 -3.45 21.40 -52.00
CA ASP A 332 -4.19 21.93 -50.85
C ASP A 332 -3.67 21.45 -49.48
N LYS A 333 -2.43 20.96 -49.40
CA LYS A 333 -1.79 20.47 -48.16
C LYS A 333 -0.79 21.45 -47.57
N ILE A 334 -0.51 21.24 -46.30
CA ILE A 334 0.62 21.77 -45.57
C ILE A 334 1.81 20.84 -45.83
N VAL A 335 2.88 21.38 -46.39
CA VAL A 335 4.14 20.67 -46.60
C VAL A 335 5.17 21.20 -45.63
N LEU A 336 5.61 20.36 -44.69
CA LEU A 336 6.61 20.69 -43.70
C LEU A 336 7.98 20.19 -44.15
N VAL A 337 8.94 21.09 -44.27
CA VAL A 337 10.32 20.81 -44.67
C VAL A 337 11.18 20.74 -43.41
N GLY A 338 11.76 19.58 -43.12
CA GLY A 338 12.53 19.37 -41.89
C GLY A 338 13.52 18.21 -41.96
N ALA A 339 14.46 18.18 -41.01
CA ALA A 339 15.50 17.17 -40.94
C ALA A 339 15.02 15.84 -40.34
N THR A 340 15.15 14.76 -41.11
CA THR A 340 14.80 13.40 -40.68
C THR A 340 15.97 12.42 -40.75
N ALA A 341 17.09 12.83 -41.35
CA ALA A 341 18.33 12.06 -41.40
C ALA A 341 18.95 11.85 -40.02
N GLN A 342 19.53 10.67 -39.72
CA GLN A 342 20.00 10.30 -38.38
C GLN A 342 21.03 11.27 -37.78
N GLY A 343 21.88 11.87 -38.62
CA GLY A 343 22.90 12.83 -38.19
C GLY A 343 22.43 14.30 -38.13
N LEU A 344 21.22 14.59 -38.60
CA LEU A 344 20.66 15.95 -38.70
C LEU A 344 19.33 16.11 -37.97
N LYS A 345 18.61 15.02 -37.71
CA LYS A 345 17.29 15.05 -37.09
C LYS A 345 17.39 15.49 -35.64
N ASP A 346 16.54 16.42 -35.25
CA ASP A 346 16.37 16.84 -33.86
C ASP A 346 15.54 15.77 -33.13
N ILE A 347 16.23 14.82 -32.48
CA ILE A 347 15.58 13.72 -31.77
C ILE A 347 15.04 14.24 -30.44
N ARG A 348 13.73 14.07 -30.25
CA ARG A 348 13.02 14.45 -29.04
C ARG A 348 12.35 13.26 -28.38
N ASN A 349 12.38 13.25 -27.06
CA ASN A 349 11.60 12.33 -26.24
C ASN A 349 10.16 12.88 -26.11
N THR A 350 9.16 12.03 -26.32
CA THR A 350 7.74 12.40 -26.26
C THR A 350 6.97 11.43 -25.38
N ALA A 351 5.72 11.77 -25.04
CA ALA A 351 4.86 10.88 -24.26
C ALA A 351 4.57 9.53 -24.95
N PHE A 352 4.73 9.47 -26.28
CA PHE A 352 4.42 8.28 -27.09
C PHE A 352 5.68 7.50 -27.51
N ASP A 353 6.71 8.21 -27.98
CA ASP A 353 7.93 7.64 -28.56
C ASP A 353 9.18 8.42 -28.09
N PRO A 354 10.23 7.75 -27.56
CA PRO A 354 11.46 8.42 -27.13
C PRO A 354 12.35 8.94 -28.27
N ILE A 355 12.10 8.59 -29.53
CA ILE A 355 12.96 8.94 -30.68
C ILE A 355 12.17 9.66 -31.79
N MET A 356 11.41 10.70 -31.43
CA MET A 356 10.58 11.45 -32.37
C MET A 356 11.36 12.58 -33.06
N PRO A 357 11.31 12.74 -34.40
CA PRO A 357 11.81 13.95 -35.06
C PRO A 357 11.02 15.21 -34.65
N GLY A 358 11.70 16.32 -34.37
CA GLY A 358 11.06 17.59 -33.99
C GLY A 358 9.96 18.06 -34.95
N ILE A 359 10.15 17.86 -36.25
CA ILE A 359 9.16 18.20 -37.28
C ILE A 359 7.83 17.44 -37.13
N GLU A 360 7.85 16.21 -36.64
CA GLU A 360 6.63 15.43 -36.38
C GLU A 360 5.86 15.96 -35.16
N ILE A 361 6.53 16.60 -34.21
CA ILE A 361 5.86 17.29 -33.10
C ILE A 361 5.09 18.49 -33.65
N HIS A 362 5.69 19.29 -34.54
CA HIS A 362 4.97 20.37 -35.22
C HIS A 362 3.80 19.85 -36.07
N ALA A 363 4.00 18.78 -36.83
CA ALA A 363 2.94 18.13 -37.60
C ALA A 363 1.77 17.67 -36.70
N THR A 364 2.07 17.07 -35.54
CA THR A 364 1.08 16.66 -34.54
C THR A 364 0.26 17.85 -34.04
N VAL A 365 0.93 18.95 -33.67
CA VAL A 365 0.24 20.14 -33.16
C VAL A 365 -0.64 20.77 -34.24
N ILE A 366 -0.15 20.85 -35.48
CA ILE A 366 -0.93 21.33 -36.63
C ILE A 366 -2.18 20.44 -36.83
N ASP A 367 -2.04 19.11 -36.79
CA ASP A 367 -3.17 18.18 -36.90
C ASP A 367 -4.17 18.35 -35.75
N ASN A 368 -3.69 18.50 -34.52
CA ASN A 368 -4.52 18.74 -33.34
C ASN A 368 -5.38 20.01 -33.51
N ILE A 369 -4.80 21.09 -34.06
CA ILE A 369 -5.52 22.34 -34.30
C ILE A 369 -6.52 22.20 -35.45
N LEU A 370 -6.10 21.68 -36.61
CA LEU A 370 -6.97 21.55 -37.79
C LEU A 370 -8.17 20.65 -37.54
N ARG A 371 -8.01 19.61 -36.71
CA ARG A 371 -9.09 18.66 -36.37
C ARG A 371 -9.79 19.01 -35.06
N GLN A 372 -9.39 20.08 -34.39
CA GLN A 372 -9.85 20.47 -33.05
C GLN A 372 -9.81 19.29 -32.05
N ASN A 373 -8.79 18.43 -32.19
CA ASN A 373 -8.63 17.18 -31.44
C ASN A 373 -7.65 17.41 -30.28
N PHE A 374 -8.10 18.18 -29.30
CA PHE A 374 -7.27 18.61 -28.18
C PHE A 374 -7.50 17.77 -26.93
N ILE A 375 -6.43 17.50 -26.18
CA ILE A 375 -6.55 17.07 -24.79
C ILE A 375 -6.47 18.31 -23.90
N VAL A 376 -7.50 18.54 -23.10
CA VAL A 376 -7.65 19.75 -22.29
C VAL A 376 -7.46 19.41 -20.82
N ARG A 377 -6.77 20.29 -20.11
CA ARG A 377 -6.80 20.32 -18.64
C ARG A 377 -7.69 21.49 -18.19
N PRO A 378 -8.98 21.26 -17.87
CA PRO A 378 -9.89 22.32 -17.50
C PRO A 378 -9.44 23.06 -16.24
N GLN A 379 -9.76 24.35 -16.14
CA GLN A 379 -9.42 25.16 -14.96
C GLN A 379 -10.06 24.65 -13.66
N TRP A 380 -11.19 23.93 -13.75
CA TRP A 380 -11.86 23.30 -12.61
C TRP A 380 -11.29 21.94 -12.22
N ALA A 381 -10.38 21.35 -13.01
CA ALA A 381 -9.84 20.01 -12.77
C ALA A 381 -9.15 19.89 -11.39
N PRO A 382 -8.31 20.83 -10.93
CA PRO A 382 -7.68 20.72 -9.60
C PRO A 382 -8.70 20.64 -8.45
N LEU A 383 -9.81 21.38 -8.55
CA LEU A 383 -10.88 21.32 -7.56
C LEU A 383 -11.60 19.97 -7.60
N ALA A 384 -11.91 19.46 -8.80
CA ALA A 384 -12.52 18.15 -8.97
C ALA A 384 -11.63 17.01 -8.46
N GLU A 385 -10.31 17.08 -8.70
CA GLU A 385 -9.31 16.14 -8.17
C GLU A 385 -9.29 16.15 -6.64
N ALA A 386 -9.24 17.32 -6.02
CA ALA A 386 -9.26 17.45 -4.55
C ALA A 386 -10.56 16.92 -3.93
N LEU A 387 -11.72 17.23 -4.53
CA LEU A 387 -13.01 16.69 -4.09
C LEU A 387 -13.09 15.18 -4.28
N TYR A 388 -12.53 14.66 -5.37
CA TYR A 388 -12.44 13.24 -5.62
C TYR A 388 -11.62 12.53 -4.54
N LEU A 389 -10.42 13.04 -4.19
CA LEU A 389 -9.60 12.46 -3.11
C LEU A 389 -10.38 12.44 -1.78
N LEU A 390 -11.02 13.56 -1.44
CA LEU A 390 -11.82 13.65 -0.21
C LEU A 390 -12.96 12.62 -0.17
N ILE A 391 -13.78 12.55 -1.21
CA ILE A 391 -14.96 11.69 -1.26
C ILE A 391 -14.54 10.22 -1.35
N ALA A 392 -13.60 9.89 -2.24
CA ALA A 392 -13.08 8.54 -2.42
C ALA A 392 -12.38 8.06 -1.14
N GLY A 393 -11.54 8.88 -0.51
CA GLY A 393 -10.84 8.54 0.72
C GLY A 393 -11.77 8.21 1.88
N ILE A 394 -12.85 8.98 2.06
CA ILE A 394 -13.89 8.70 3.07
C ILE A 394 -14.61 7.38 2.76
N ALA A 395 -15.04 7.18 1.51
CA ALA A 395 -15.74 5.96 1.08
C ALA A 395 -14.86 4.71 1.25
N LEU A 396 -13.60 4.78 0.80
CA LEU A 396 -12.62 3.70 0.94
C LEU A 396 -12.36 3.35 2.40
N THR A 397 -12.23 4.36 3.27
CA THR A 397 -12.06 4.15 4.72
C THR A 397 -13.26 3.41 5.33
N LEU A 398 -14.49 3.76 4.94
CA LEU A 398 -15.70 3.08 5.41
C LEU A 398 -15.74 1.60 5.00
N VAL A 399 -15.17 1.26 3.84
CA VAL A 399 -15.10 -0.13 3.36
C VAL A 399 -13.95 -0.88 4.04
N TYR A 400 -12.74 -0.32 4.08
CA TYR A 400 -11.57 -0.96 4.69
C TYR A 400 -11.71 -1.24 6.18
N THR A 401 -12.55 -0.47 6.88
CA THR A 401 -12.88 -0.70 8.29
C THR A 401 -13.87 -1.85 8.50
N ARG A 402 -14.59 -2.30 7.46
CA ARG A 402 -15.64 -3.33 7.56
C ARG A 402 -15.26 -4.69 6.96
N ILE A 403 -14.41 -4.71 5.95
CA ILE A 403 -14.02 -5.96 5.28
C ILE A 403 -12.96 -6.73 6.08
N ARG A 404 -12.68 -8.00 5.78
CA ARG A 404 -11.56 -8.73 6.40
C ARG A 404 -10.22 -8.28 5.80
N PRO A 405 -9.09 -8.32 6.53
CA PRO A 405 -7.77 -7.95 5.99
C PRO A 405 -7.33 -8.77 4.76
N SER A 406 -7.79 -10.02 4.61
CA SER A 406 -7.53 -10.82 3.40
C SER A 406 -8.33 -10.31 2.20
N ALA A 407 -9.58 -9.90 2.41
CA ALA A 407 -10.45 -9.36 1.38
C ALA A 407 -10.04 -7.95 0.94
N SER A 408 -9.32 -7.19 1.78
CA SER A 408 -8.88 -5.83 1.43
C SER A 408 -7.89 -5.79 0.27
N VAL A 409 -7.09 -6.84 0.06
CA VAL A 409 -6.16 -6.93 -1.08
C VAL A 409 -6.91 -7.00 -2.41
N PHE A 410 -7.92 -7.88 -2.49
CA PHE A 410 -8.73 -8.02 -3.71
C PHE A 410 -9.56 -6.77 -3.98
N PHE A 411 -10.11 -6.16 -2.93
CA PHE A 411 -10.82 -4.88 -3.05
C PHE A 411 -9.90 -3.76 -3.54
N TRP A 412 -8.68 -3.67 -3.00
CA TRP A 412 -7.67 -2.70 -3.45
C TRP A 412 -7.33 -2.85 -4.93
N LEU A 413 -7.07 -4.09 -5.39
CA LEU A 413 -6.79 -4.37 -6.81
C LEU A 413 -7.97 -4.00 -7.70
N PHE A 414 -9.19 -4.40 -7.31
CA PHE A 414 -10.40 -4.12 -8.06
C PHE A 414 -10.64 -2.62 -8.22
N VAL A 415 -10.59 -1.85 -7.11
CA VAL A 415 -10.83 -0.42 -7.16
C VAL A 415 -9.70 0.30 -7.90
N THR A 416 -8.44 -0.11 -7.75
CA THR A 416 -7.32 0.47 -8.51
C THR A 416 -7.51 0.28 -10.01
N ALA A 417 -7.92 -0.91 -10.45
CA ALA A 417 -8.24 -1.17 -11.85
C ALA A 417 -9.44 -0.34 -12.34
N ALA A 418 -10.50 -0.24 -11.54
CA ALA A 418 -11.67 0.57 -11.87
C ALA A 418 -11.33 2.07 -12.00
N GLN A 419 -10.50 2.60 -11.09
CA GLN A 419 -10.01 3.98 -11.15
C GLN A 419 -9.18 4.21 -12.41
N PHE A 420 -8.26 3.29 -12.73
CA PHE A 420 -7.46 3.38 -13.94
C PHE A 420 -8.34 3.40 -15.20
N ILE A 421 -9.31 2.48 -15.30
CA ILE A 421 -10.27 2.43 -16.42
C ILE A 421 -11.08 3.72 -16.53
N LEU A 422 -11.53 4.28 -15.40
CA LEU A 422 -12.27 5.55 -15.38
C LEU A 422 -11.42 6.70 -15.93
N PHE A 423 -10.18 6.85 -15.46
CA PHE A 423 -9.29 7.91 -15.93
C PHE A 423 -8.90 7.71 -17.41
N GLN A 424 -8.68 6.46 -17.85
CA GLN A 424 -8.47 6.16 -19.27
C GLN A 424 -9.69 6.51 -20.13
N TRP A 425 -10.90 6.24 -19.65
CA TRP A 425 -12.13 6.60 -20.34
C TRP A 425 -12.29 8.13 -20.45
N LEU A 426 -12.00 8.88 -19.37
CA LEU A 426 -11.99 10.34 -19.40
C LEU A 426 -10.96 10.90 -20.38
N PHE A 427 -9.76 10.33 -20.40
CA PHE A 427 -8.69 10.75 -21.32
C PHE A 427 -9.05 10.46 -22.79
N THR A 428 -9.57 9.27 -23.10
CA THR A 428 -9.82 8.85 -24.49
C THR A 428 -11.14 9.35 -25.04
N SER A 429 -12.21 9.31 -24.25
CA SER A 429 -13.58 9.62 -24.71
C SER A 429 -13.99 11.07 -24.44
N LYS A 430 -13.41 11.71 -23.42
CA LYS A 430 -13.69 13.12 -23.08
C LYS A 430 -12.51 14.04 -23.37
N GLN A 431 -11.34 13.51 -23.72
CA GLN A 431 -10.12 14.29 -23.94
C GLN A 431 -9.76 15.20 -22.77
N ILE A 432 -10.08 14.76 -21.54
CA ILE A 432 -9.77 15.51 -20.32
C ILE A 432 -8.55 14.89 -19.66
N LEU A 433 -7.55 15.72 -19.37
CA LEU A 433 -6.37 15.35 -18.61
C LEU A 433 -6.59 15.58 -17.12
N PHE A 434 -6.60 14.50 -16.33
CA PHE A 434 -6.57 14.53 -14.87
C PHE A 434 -5.25 14.02 -14.34
N THR A 435 -4.86 14.57 -13.20
CA THR A 435 -3.70 14.17 -12.39
C THR A 435 -4.06 12.91 -11.61
N ASN A 436 -3.93 11.74 -12.23
CA ASN A 436 -4.46 10.49 -11.68
C ASN A 436 -3.50 9.79 -10.70
N PHE A 437 -2.21 10.13 -10.68
CA PHE A 437 -1.23 9.48 -9.79
C PHE A 437 -1.62 9.61 -8.31
N TYR A 438 -2.07 10.80 -7.89
CA TYR A 438 -2.43 11.08 -6.49
C TYR A 438 -3.60 10.25 -5.99
N ALA A 439 -4.58 9.95 -6.85
CA ALA A 439 -5.70 9.08 -6.53
C ALA A 439 -5.23 7.64 -6.21
N HIS A 440 -4.29 7.12 -7.00
CA HIS A 440 -3.71 5.80 -6.79
C HIS A 440 -2.81 5.76 -5.55
N LEU A 441 -2.02 6.81 -5.33
CA LEU A 441 -1.18 6.96 -4.14
C LEU A 441 -2.02 7.00 -2.85
N GLU A 442 -3.07 7.83 -2.82
CA GLU A 442 -3.99 7.92 -1.68
C GLU A 442 -4.59 6.55 -1.37
N HIS A 443 -5.11 5.86 -2.39
CA HIS A 443 -5.75 4.57 -2.22
C HIS A 443 -4.77 3.51 -1.69
N PHE A 444 -3.53 3.49 -2.19
CA PHE A 444 -2.47 2.63 -1.69
C PHE A 444 -2.10 2.91 -0.23
N LEU A 445 -1.98 4.19 0.15
CA LEU A 445 -1.66 4.60 1.52
C LEU A 445 -2.81 4.23 2.47
N LEU A 446 -4.07 4.51 2.11
CA LEU A 446 -5.24 4.13 2.91
C LEU A 446 -5.32 2.62 3.13
N PHE A 447 -5.20 1.83 2.05
CA PHE A 447 -5.18 0.38 2.11
C PHE A 447 -4.09 -0.11 3.06
N THR A 448 -2.85 0.35 2.86
CA THR A 448 -1.68 -0.12 3.61
C THR A 448 -1.78 0.27 5.08
N SER A 449 -2.03 1.55 5.39
CA SER A 449 -2.06 2.06 6.77
C SER A 449 -3.21 1.46 7.58
N ILE A 450 -4.42 1.37 7.02
CA ILE A 450 -5.58 0.79 7.73
C ILE A 450 -5.39 -0.71 7.92
N THR A 451 -4.91 -1.43 6.90
CA THR A 451 -4.69 -2.88 6.98
C THR A 451 -3.61 -3.23 8.00
N ILE A 452 -2.47 -2.53 8.01
CA ILE A 452 -1.40 -2.73 9.01
C ILE A 452 -1.91 -2.46 10.42
N TYR A 453 -2.65 -1.37 10.62
CA TYR A 453 -3.21 -1.05 11.94
C TYR A 453 -4.15 -2.16 12.42
N ARG A 454 -5.04 -2.65 11.55
CA ARG A 454 -5.98 -3.72 11.88
C ARG A 454 -5.29 -5.04 12.17
N TYR A 455 -4.32 -5.41 11.34
CA TYR A 455 -3.52 -6.61 11.56
C TYR A 455 -2.81 -6.56 12.92
N ARG A 456 -2.15 -5.44 13.26
CA ARG A 456 -1.50 -5.26 14.57
C ARG A 456 -2.49 -5.26 15.73
N ALA A 457 -3.67 -4.69 15.56
CA ALA A 457 -4.71 -4.70 16.58
C ALA A 457 -5.20 -6.13 16.86
N GLU A 458 -5.45 -6.92 15.82
CA GLU A 458 -5.82 -8.34 15.92
C GLU A 458 -4.70 -9.19 16.54
N GLU A 459 -3.45 -8.99 16.10
CA GLU A 459 -2.29 -9.72 16.62
C GLU A 459 -2.02 -9.41 18.10
N LYS A 460 -2.14 -8.13 18.50
CA LYS A 460 -2.00 -7.72 19.90
C LYS A 460 -3.06 -8.38 20.79
N GLN A 461 -4.30 -8.49 20.32
CA GLN A 461 -5.36 -9.16 21.06
C GLN A 461 -5.08 -10.66 21.22
N LYS A 462 -4.66 -11.35 20.15
CA LYS A 462 -4.28 -12.78 20.23
C LYS A 462 -3.11 -13.00 21.18
N LYS A 463 -2.08 -12.15 21.13
CA LYS A 463 -0.92 -12.23 22.02
C LYS A 463 -1.31 -11.99 23.48
N GLN A 464 -2.21 -11.04 23.75
CA GLN A 464 -2.71 -10.78 25.10
C GLN A 464 -3.45 -11.99 25.68
N ILE A 465 -4.31 -12.63 24.88
CA ILE A 465 -5.02 -13.85 25.28
C ILE A 465 -4.02 -14.99 25.57
N LYS A 466 -3.05 -15.22 24.67
CA LYS A 466 -2.01 -16.24 24.86
C LYS A 466 -1.17 -16.01 26.11
N ASN A 467 -0.83 -14.75 26.41
CA ASN A 467 -0.09 -14.40 27.61
C ASN A 467 -0.89 -14.60 28.91
N ILE A 468 -2.21 -14.37 28.88
CA ILE A 468 -3.08 -14.57 30.05
C ILE A 468 -3.28 -16.06 30.31
N PHE A 469 -3.65 -16.85 29.31
CA PHE A 469 -4.04 -18.26 29.54
C PHE A 469 -2.89 -19.25 29.41
N GLY A 470 -1.81 -18.92 28.72
CA GLY A 470 -0.79 -19.90 28.36
C GLY A 470 0.06 -20.46 29.50
N GLN A 471 -0.09 -19.93 30.72
CA GLN A 471 0.53 -20.49 31.93
C GLN A 471 -0.41 -21.43 32.70
N TYR A 472 -1.70 -21.45 32.36
CA TYR A 472 -2.74 -22.12 33.15
C TYR A 472 -3.40 -23.29 32.41
N VAL A 473 -3.36 -23.28 31.07
CA VAL A 473 -4.06 -24.27 30.22
C VAL A 473 -3.14 -24.84 29.15
N SER A 474 -3.49 -26.02 28.63
CA SER A 474 -2.74 -26.69 27.58
C SER A 474 -2.76 -25.89 26.26
N PRO A 475 -1.78 -26.09 25.35
CA PRO A 475 -1.74 -25.41 24.05
C PRO A 475 -3.04 -25.59 23.24
N THR A 476 -3.65 -26.77 23.30
CA THR A 476 -4.93 -27.09 22.64
C THR A 476 -6.06 -26.19 23.15
N VAL A 477 -6.14 -25.97 24.46
CA VAL A 477 -7.14 -25.09 25.07
C VAL A 477 -6.88 -23.62 24.70
N ILE A 478 -5.62 -23.17 24.60
CA ILE A 478 -5.30 -21.81 24.09
C ILE A 478 -5.82 -21.63 22.66
N GLU A 479 -5.63 -22.62 21.79
CA GLU A 479 -6.10 -22.54 20.40
C GLU A 479 -7.62 -22.45 20.33
N GLN A 480 -8.35 -23.24 21.12
CA GLN A 480 -9.81 -23.16 21.22
C GLN A 480 -10.27 -21.80 21.74
N ILE A 481 -9.59 -21.26 22.76
CA ILE A 481 -9.82 -19.91 23.29
C ILE A 481 -9.62 -18.83 22.21
N LEU A 482 -8.62 -18.99 21.34
CA LEU A 482 -8.35 -18.06 20.24
C LEU A 482 -9.37 -18.16 19.09
N GLN A 483 -10.07 -19.29 18.96
CA GLN A 483 -11.14 -19.49 17.99
C GLN A 483 -12.45 -18.83 18.43
N ASP A 484 -12.77 -18.88 19.73
CA ASP A 484 -13.98 -18.26 20.30
C ASP A 484 -13.69 -17.42 21.56
N PRO A 485 -13.10 -16.23 21.38
CA PRO A 485 -12.72 -15.37 22.51
C PRO A 485 -13.92 -14.68 23.19
N GLU A 486 -15.12 -14.71 22.59
CA GLU A 486 -16.31 -14.08 23.17
C GLU A 486 -16.92 -14.92 24.31
N ASN A 487 -16.68 -16.23 24.31
CA ASN A 487 -17.16 -17.15 25.34
C ASN A 487 -16.35 -17.10 26.66
N ILE A 488 -15.33 -16.25 26.74
CA ILE A 488 -14.41 -16.17 27.88
C ILE A 488 -14.68 -14.90 28.66
N SER A 489 -15.46 -15.02 29.73
CA SER A 489 -15.67 -13.91 30.65
C SER A 489 -14.48 -13.75 31.58
N LEU A 490 -13.77 -12.63 31.45
CA LEU A 490 -12.68 -12.25 32.37
C LEU A 490 -13.19 -11.82 33.75
N GLY A 491 -14.51 -11.60 33.90
CA GLY A 491 -15.13 -10.88 35.02
C GLY A 491 -15.55 -11.71 36.23
N GLY A 492 -15.16 -12.99 36.30
CA GLY A 492 -15.66 -13.89 37.35
C GLY A 492 -17.05 -14.42 37.00
N GLU A 493 -17.15 -15.71 36.72
CA GLU A 493 -18.40 -16.38 36.39
C GLU A 493 -18.68 -17.47 37.41
N GLN A 494 -19.92 -17.52 37.93
CA GLN A 494 -20.35 -18.57 38.83
C GLN A 494 -20.82 -19.78 38.01
N LYS A 495 -20.11 -20.90 38.13
CA LYS A 495 -20.39 -22.15 37.43
C LYS A 495 -20.27 -23.35 38.38
N GLU A 496 -20.99 -24.42 38.05
CA GLU A 496 -20.73 -25.72 38.67
C GLU A 496 -19.51 -26.35 38.00
N LEU A 497 -18.47 -26.59 38.79
CA LEU A 497 -17.16 -27.08 38.33
C LEU A 497 -16.58 -28.06 39.35
N THR A 498 -15.47 -28.71 39.01
CA THR A 498 -14.77 -29.60 39.95
C THR A 498 -13.46 -28.98 40.41
N ALA A 499 -13.34 -28.76 41.71
CA ALA A 499 -12.13 -28.28 42.38
C ALA A 499 -11.24 -29.46 42.79
N TYR A 500 -9.93 -29.31 42.60
CA TYR A 500 -8.92 -30.35 42.77
C TYR A 500 -7.74 -29.82 43.58
N PHE A 501 -7.40 -30.49 44.67
CA PHE A 501 -6.32 -30.11 45.57
C PHE A 501 -5.42 -31.31 45.85
N THR A 502 -4.10 -31.09 45.82
CA THR A 502 -3.11 -32.08 46.25
C THR A 502 -2.21 -31.55 47.35
N ASP A 503 -1.59 -32.44 48.12
CA ASP A 503 -0.56 -32.17 49.13
C ASP A 503 0.40 -33.37 49.19
N LEU A 504 1.71 -33.15 49.43
CA LEU A 504 2.65 -34.26 49.58
C LEU A 504 2.69 -34.76 51.04
N ALA A 505 2.27 -36.00 51.22
CA ALA A 505 2.34 -36.69 52.50
C ALA A 505 3.81 -36.90 52.92
N GLY A 506 4.19 -36.30 54.05
CA GLY A 506 5.52 -36.46 54.65
C GLY A 506 6.59 -35.50 54.10
N PHE A 507 6.21 -34.53 53.26
CA PHE A 507 7.14 -33.60 52.62
C PHE A 507 8.03 -32.83 53.60
N SER A 508 7.49 -32.38 54.74
CA SER A 508 8.30 -31.66 55.74
C SER A 508 9.49 -32.49 56.23
N ALA A 509 9.29 -33.78 56.51
CA ALA A 509 10.37 -34.67 56.95
C ALA A 509 11.39 -34.92 55.83
N VAL A 510 10.95 -34.99 54.58
CA VAL A 510 11.82 -35.10 53.40
C VAL A 510 12.64 -33.81 53.19
N SER A 511 12.02 -32.65 53.38
CA SER A 511 12.67 -31.34 53.20
C SER A 511 13.79 -31.06 54.20
N GLU A 512 13.72 -31.64 55.40
CA GLU A 512 14.76 -31.54 56.42
C GLU A 512 16.01 -32.37 56.10
N GLN A 513 15.89 -33.37 55.22
CA GLN A 513 16.96 -34.32 54.89
C GLN A 513 17.73 -33.95 53.62
N LEU A 514 17.22 -33.03 52.81
CA LEU A 514 17.77 -32.63 51.52
C LEU A 514 18.40 -31.23 51.58
N SER A 515 19.41 -30.98 50.75
CA SER A 515 19.86 -29.61 50.51
C SER A 515 18.80 -28.81 49.75
N ALA A 516 18.85 -27.48 49.83
CA ALA A 516 17.89 -26.61 49.14
C ALA A 516 17.86 -26.83 47.61
N GLN A 517 19.00 -27.17 46.98
CA GLN A 517 19.07 -27.44 45.55
C GLN A 517 18.43 -28.79 45.20
N GLU A 518 18.70 -29.83 45.98
CA GLU A 518 18.11 -31.16 45.79
C GLU A 518 16.60 -31.14 46.02
N LEU A 519 16.13 -30.40 47.03
CA LEU A 519 14.72 -30.21 47.31
C LEU A 519 13.99 -29.52 46.15
N VAL A 520 14.57 -28.43 45.61
CA VAL A 520 13.98 -27.72 44.46
C VAL A 520 13.97 -28.60 43.21
N ALA A 521 15.02 -29.38 42.97
CA ALA A 521 15.08 -30.31 41.84
C ALA A 521 14.01 -31.41 41.96
N LEU A 522 13.89 -32.03 43.14
CA LEU A 522 12.87 -33.05 43.42
C LEU A 522 11.45 -32.47 43.30
N LEU A 523 11.22 -31.28 43.85
CA LEU A 523 9.92 -30.63 43.78
C LEU A 523 9.54 -30.26 42.35
N ASN A 524 10.45 -29.69 41.58
CA ASN A 524 10.18 -29.35 40.17
C ASN A 524 9.91 -30.60 39.33
N GLU A 525 10.64 -31.70 39.56
CA GLU A 525 10.42 -32.98 38.88
C GLU A 525 9.02 -33.54 39.18
N TYR A 526 8.63 -33.52 40.46
CA TYR A 526 7.28 -33.90 40.91
C TYR A 526 6.19 -33.01 40.30
N LEU A 527 6.28 -31.69 40.52
CA LEU A 527 5.28 -30.73 40.04
C LEU A 527 5.13 -30.79 38.52
N SER A 528 6.23 -30.97 37.78
CA SER A 528 6.19 -31.12 36.32
C SER A 528 5.42 -32.37 35.93
N ALA A 529 5.78 -33.53 36.48
CA ALA A 529 5.15 -34.80 36.13
C ALA A 529 3.65 -34.84 36.48
N MET A 530 3.25 -34.28 37.63
CA MET A 530 1.84 -34.20 38.00
C MET A 530 1.08 -33.19 37.13
N THR A 531 1.70 -32.05 36.81
CA THR A 531 1.07 -31.03 35.96
C THR A 531 0.91 -31.53 34.52
N ASP A 532 1.84 -32.33 34.00
CA ASP A 532 1.69 -32.97 32.69
C ASP A 532 0.45 -33.86 32.63
N VAL A 533 0.20 -34.68 33.67
CA VAL A 533 -1.03 -35.48 33.79
C VAL A 533 -2.26 -34.59 33.89
N LEU A 534 -2.21 -33.53 34.71
CA LEU A 534 -3.31 -32.58 34.85
C LEU A 534 -3.71 -31.97 33.49
N LEU A 535 -2.73 -31.45 32.74
CA LEU A 535 -2.95 -30.78 31.47
C LEU A 535 -3.36 -31.74 30.35
N ALA A 536 -2.91 -33.00 30.40
CA ALA A 536 -3.30 -34.04 29.45
C ALA A 536 -4.80 -34.36 29.48
N HIS A 537 -5.45 -34.15 30.63
CA HIS A 537 -6.90 -34.30 30.81
C HIS A 537 -7.66 -32.98 30.76
N GLU A 538 -7.03 -31.93 30.23
CA GLU A 538 -7.59 -30.58 30.11
C GLU A 538 -7.98 -29.95 31.46
N GLY A 539 -7.29 -30.33 32.54
CA GLY A 539 -7.35 -29.63 33.82
C GLY A 539 -6.69 -28.26 33.73
N THR A 540 -7.23 -27.27 34.45
CA THR A 540 -6.68 -25.92 34.53
C THR A 540 -5.93 -25.76 35.84
N LEU A 541 -4.64 -25.42 35.75
CA LEU A 541 -3.81 -25.09 36.91
C LEU A 541 -4.21 -23.70 37.43
N ASP A 542 -4.61 -23.58 38.70
CA ASP A 542 -4.79 -22.28 39.38
C ASP A 542 -3.42 -21.76 39.83
N LYS A 543 -2.74 -22.57 40.66
CA LYS A 543 -1.40 -22.26 41.21
C LYS A 543 -0.78 -23.45 41.92
N TYR A 544 0.53 -23.33 42.15
CA TYR A 544 1.25 -24.11 43.15
C TYR A 544 1.20 -23.39 44.51
N ASP A 545 1.03 -24.14 45.60
CA ASP A 545 1.11 -23.64 46.98
C ASP A 545 2.13 -24.49 47.75
N GLY A 546 3.42 -24.15 47.62
CA GLY A 546 4.51 -25.01 48.07
C GLY A 546 4.58 -26.30 47.25
N ASP A 547 4.30 -27.42 47.89
CA ASP A 547 4.23 -28.77 47.34
C ASP A 547 2.82 -29.17 46.86
N ALA A 548 1.81 -28.34 47.12
CA ALA A 548 0.44 -28.55 46.72
C ALA A 548 0.13 -28.06 45.31
N ILE A 549 -0.68 -28.81 44.57
CA ILE A 549 -1.26 -28.41 43.28
C ILE A 549 -2.73 -28.03 43.50
N LYS A 550 -3.08 -26.81 43.10
CA LYS A 550 -4.47 -26.33 43.08
C LYS A 550 -4.92 -26.23 41.63
N ALA A 551 -5.98 -26.95 41.29
CA ALA A 551 -6.49 -27.03 39.94
C ALA A 551 -8.01 -27.15 39.92
N PHE A 552 -8.60 -26.96 38.75
CA PHE A 552 -10.03 -27.17 38.54
C PHE A 552 -10.32 -27.64 37.12
N PHE A 553 -11.53 -28.18 36.94
CA PHE A 553 -12.01 -28.74 35.69
C PHE A 553 -13.33 -28.08 35.28
N GLY A 554 -13.50 -27.83 33.98
CA GLY A 554 -14.68 -27.23 33.36
C GLY A 554 -14.58 -25.72 33.11
N ALA A 555 -13.40 -25.11 33.28
CA ALA A 555 -13.13 -23.73 32.89
C ALA A 555 -11.64 -23.57 32.53
N PRO A 556 -11.25 -22.68 31.59
CA PRO A 556 -12.07 -21.67 30.89
C PRO A 556 -13.02 -22.26 29.85
N ILE A 557 -12.80 -23.49 29.41
CA ILE A 557 -13.69 -24.23 28.51
C ILE A 557 -14.50 -25.22 29.34
N TYR A 558 -15.82 -25.21 29.14
CA TYR A 558 -16.73 -26.10 29.86
C TYR A 558 -16.86 -27.45 29.18
N PHE A 559 -16.83 -28.51 29.98
CA PHE A 559 -17.02 -29.88 29.54
C PHE A 559 -17.94 -30.63 30.52
N PRO A 560 -18.99 -31.32 30.07
CA PRO A 560 -19.97 -31.97 30.96
C PRO A 560 -19.39 -33.06 31.86
N ASP A 561 -18.26 -33.66 31.48
CA ASP A 561 -17.58 -34.75 32.17
C ASP A 561 -16.47 -34.26 33.12
N HIS A 562 -16.55 -33.00 33.59
CA HIS A 562 -15.48 -32.39 34.40
C HIS A 562 -15.15 -33.12 35.69
N ALA A 563 -16.17 -33.69 36.36
CA ALA A 563 -15.99 -34.49 37.57
C ALA A 563 -15.24 -35.80 37.28
N LEU A 564 -15.56 -36.46 36.16
CA LEU A 564 -14.91 -37.70 35.75
C LEU A 564 -13.43 -37.47 35.44
N ARG A 565 -13.10 -36.43 34.68
CA ARG A 565 -11.71 -36.08 34.34
C ARG A 565 -10.87 -35.80 35.59
N ALA A 566 -11.42 -35.08 36.56
CA ALA A 566 -10.75 -34.85 37.83
C ALA A 566 -10.43 -36.17 38.58
N CYS A 567 -11.36 -37.12 38.58
CA CYS A 567 -11.14 -38.44 39.17
C CYS A 567 -10.11 -39.28 38.39
N LEU A 568 -10.12 -39.22 37.05
CA LEU A 568 -9.12 -39.93 36.24
C LEU A 568 -7.71 -39.37 36.46
N VAL A 569 -7.57 -38.05 36.52
CA VAL A 569 -6.30 -37.37 36.86
C VAL A 569 -5.82 -37.81 38.23
N CYS A 570 -6.72 -37.94 39.20
CA CYS A 570 -6.38 -38.42 40.53
C CYS A 570 -5.72 -39.82 40.48
N ILE A 571 -6.35 -40.77 39.79
CA ILE A 571 -5.84 -42.14 39.64
C ILE A 571 -4.49 -42.14 38.91
N GLU A 572 -4.40 -41.42 37.80
CA GLU A 572 -3.19 -41.39 36.96
C GLU A 572 -2.02 -40.67 37.63
N MET A 573 -2.26 -39.60 38.41
CA MET A 573 -1.22 -38.96 39.21
C MET A 573 -0.68 -39.90 40.29
N GLN A 574 -1.54 -40.69 40.94
CA GLN A 574 -1.08 -41.69 41.93
C GLN A 574 -0.23 -42.78 41.27
N GLU A 575 -0.65 -43.30 40.10
CA GLU A 575 0.13 -44.25 39.30
C GLU A 575 1.48 -43.65 38.90
N ARG A 576 1.48 -42.43 38.39
CA ARG A 576 2.69 -41.72 37.95
C ARG A 576 3.65 -41.46 39.12
N LEU A 577 3.13 -41.11 40.29
CA LEU A 577 3.94 -40.92 41.49
C LEU A 577 4.56 -42.23 41.97
N ARG A 578 3.85 -43.37 41.87
CA ARG A 578 4.42 -44.70 42.18
C ARG A 578 5.57 -45.05 41.24
N GLU A 579 5.48 -44.72 39.96
CA GLU A 579 6.59 -44.89 39.01
C GLU A 579 7.80 -44.01 39.38
N LEU A 580 7.56 -42.74 39.70
CA LEU A 580 8.61 -41.81 40.15
C LEU A 580 9.25 -42.27 41.45
N ASN A 581 8.47 -42.77 42.41
CA ASN A 581 8.99 -43.30 43.66
C ASN A 581 9.92 -44.50 43.43
N LYS A 582 9.57 -45.43 42.52
CA LYS A 582 10.47 -46.55 42.14
C LYS A 582 11.78 -46.05 41.55
N LEU A 583 11.71 -45.01 40.71
CA LEU A 583 12.88 -44.38 40.13
C LEU A 583 13.74 -43.70 41.20
N TRP A 584 13.14 -42.88 42.06
CA TRP A 584 13.83 -42.19 43.15
C TRP A 584 14.47 -43.17 44.12
N GLU A 585 13.77 -44.24 44.49
CA GLU A 585 14.31 -45.31 45.33
C GLU A 585 15.54 -45.96 44.68
N SER A 586 15.51 -46.25 43.37
CA SER A 586 16.67 -46.77 42.64
C SER A 586 17.87 -45.80 42.58
N GLN A 587 17.61 -44.50 42.76
CA GLN A 587 18.61 -43.43 42.81
C GLN A 587 19.04 -43.08 44.24
N GLY A 588 18.51 -43.77 45.27
CA GLY A 588 18.77 -43.47 46.68
C GLY A 588 18.11 -42.17 47.17
N ARG A 589 17.10 -41.67 46.46
CA ARG A 589 16.32 -40.47 46.81
C ARG A 589 15.08 -40.86 47.64
N PRO A 590 14.58 -39.97 48.52
CA PRO A 590 13.41 -40.23 49.34
C PRO A 590 12.14 -40.39 48.50
N THR A 591 11.23 -41.27 48.93
CA THR A 591 9.91 -41.44 48.34
C THR A 591 8.88 -40.56 49.03
N MET A 592 7.80 -40.22 48.32
CA MET A 592 6.75 -39.32 48.80
C MET A 592 5.36 -39.90 48.49
N GLY A 593 4.40 -39.68 49.38
CA GLY A 593 2.99 -39.94 49.10
C GLY A 593 2.28 -38.66 48.66
N MET A 594 1.16 -38.77 47.97
CA MET A 594 0.31 -37.62 47.64
C MET A 594 -1.10 -37.87 48.14
N ARG A 595 -1.67 -36.84 48.77
CA ARG A 595 -3.08 -36.81 49.14
C ARG A 595 -3.85 -35.94 48.17
N VAL A 596 -5.04 -36.37 47.80
CA VAL A 596 -5.90 -35.64 46.87
C VAL A 596 -7.29 -35.44 47.44
N GLY A 597 -7.80 -34.22 47.33
CA GLY A 597 -9.18 -33.84 47.65
C GLY A 597 -9.91 -33.30 46.44
N VAL A 598 -11.07 -33.88 46.10
CA VAL A 598 -11.86 -33.47 44.93
C VAL A 598 -13.30 -33.18 45.33
N ASN A 599 -13.82 -32.01 44.96
CA ASN A 599 -15.22 -31.67 45.16
C ASN A 599 -15.83 -30.95 43.96
N THR A 600 -17.05 -31.34 43.61
CA THR A 600 -17.84 -30.71 42.56
C THR A 600 -18.93 -29.82 43.15
N GLY A 601 -19.09 -28.62 42.63
CA GLY A 601 -20.16 -27.72 43.06
C GLY A 601 -20.02 -26.31 42.51
N GLN A 602 -20.93 -25.43 42.92
CA GLN A 602 -20.93 -24.03 42.50
C GLN A 602 -19.68 -23.30 43.03
N MET A 603 -18.94 -22.66 42.13
CA MET A 603 -17.78 -21.82 42.43
C MET A 603 -17.65 -20.66 41.43
N VAL A 604 -16.91 -19.63 41.80
CA VAL A 604 -16.61 -18.50 40.94
C VAL A 604 -15.23 -18.71 40.31
N VAL A 605 -15.16 -18.68 38.98
CA VAL A 605 -13.91 -18.74 38.22
C VAL A 605 -13.70 -17.47 37.41
N GLY A 606 -12.48 -16.93 37.41
CA GLY A 606 -12.16 -15.72 36.67
C GLY A 606 -10.84 -15.10 37.08
N ASN A 607 -10.57 -13.87 36.64
CA ASN A 607 -9.41 -13.14 37.11
C ASN A 607 -9.66 -12.62 38.53
N LEU A 608 -8.97 -13.20 39.49
CA LEU A 608 -9.04 -12.87 40.91
C LEU A 608 -7.72 -12.21 41.35
N GLY A 609 -7.79 -11.10 42.09
CA GLY A 609 -6.60 -10.43 42.61
C GLY A 609 -6.71 -8.90 42.71
N SER A 610 -5.57 -8.23 42.84
CA SER A 610 -5.47 -6.77 42.86
C SER A 610 -5.24 -6.22 41.46
N ARG A 611 -5.40 -4.90 41.26
CA ARG A 611 -5.18 -4.25 39.94
C ARG A 611 -3.81 -4.54 39.34
N GLU A 612 -2.79 -4.79 40.16
CA GLU A 612 -1.41 -5.06 39.73
C GLU A 612 -1.08 -6.55 39.63
N ARG A 613 -1.86 -7.42 40.26
CA ARG A 613 -1.66 -8.88 40.27
C ARG A 613 -3.00 -9.58 40.19
N MET A 614 -3.40 -9.91 38.96
CA MET A 614 -4.58 -10.70 38.65
C MET A 614 -4.15 -12.09 38.21
N ASN A 615 -4.70 -13.14 38.83
CA ASN A 615 -4.50 -14.52 38.44
C ASN A 615 -5.84 -15.15 38.05
N TYR A 616 -5.86 -15.96 37.00
CA TYR A 616 -7.05 -16.74 36.66
C TYR A 616 -7.16 -17.92 37.64
N GLY A 617 -8.25 -17.98 38.41
CA GLY A 617 -8.40 -18.99 39.46
C GLY A 617 -9.83 -19.20 39.90
N MET A 618 -10.01 -20.04 40.91
CA MET A 618 -11.31 -20.40 41.47
C MET A 618 -11.48 -19.93 42.93
N ASN A 619 -12.71 -19.61 43.33
CA ASN A 619 -13.06 -19.29 44.71
C ASN A 619 -14.49 -19.72 45.05
N GLY A 620 -14.75 -20.10 46.30
CA GLY A 620 -16.08 -20.46 46.77
C GLY A 620 -16.07 -21.49 47.90
N ASP A 621 -17.24 -21.72 48.50
CA ASP A 621 -17.39 -22.74 49.55
C ASP A 621 -17.07 -24.16 49.03
N SER A 622 -17.49 -24.48 47.80
CA SER A 622 -17.18 -25.76 47.14
C SER A 622 -15.68 -25.98 46.95
N VAL A 623 -14.91 -24.91 46.73
CA VAL A 623 -13.44 -24.96 46.60
C VAL A 623 -12.80 -25.28 47.95
N ASN A 624 -13.27 -24.62 49.01
CA ASN A 624 -12.79 -24.87 50.37
C ASN A 624 -13.11 -26.29 50.84
N LEU A 625 -14.22 -26.89 50.38
CA LEU A 625 -14.53 -28.28 50.68
C LEU A 625 -13.51 -29.23 50.07
N ALA A 626 -13.12 -29.07 48.80
CA ALA A 626 -12.09 -29.90 48.17
C ALA A 626 -10.76 -29.83 48.95
N ALA A 627 -10.33 -28.63 49.33
CA ALA A 627 -9.12 -28.43 50.13
C ALA A 627 -9.20 -29.12 51.51
N ARG A 628 -10.38 -29.18 52.13
CA ARG A 628 -10.57 -29.91 53.40
C ARG A 628 -10.55 -31.42 53.19
N LEU A 629 -11.13 -31.91 52.10
CA LEU A 629 -11.13 -33.35 51.78
C LEU A 629 -9.72 -33.88 51.56
N GLU A 630 -8.82 -33.07 50.99
CA GLU A 630 -7.39 -33.39 50.92
C GLU A 630 -6.85 -33.69 52.34
N GLY A 631 -6.96 -32.75 53.28
CA GLY A 631 -6.46 -32.95 54.65
C GLY A 631 -7.11 -34.11 55.40
N VAL A 632 -8.39 -34.40 55.11
CA VAL A 632 -9.12 -35.55 55.70
C VAL A 632 -8.46 -36.89 55.38
N ASN A 633 -7.75 -37.02 54.25
CA ASN A 633 -7.01 -38.23 53.92
C ASN A 633 -6.04 -38.64 55.03
N LYS A 634 -5.44 -37.68 55.76
CA LYS A 634 -4.53 -37.97 56.87
C LYS A 634 -5.20 -38.74 58.00
N LEU A 635 -6.47 -38.45 58.28
CA LEU A 635 -7.24 -39.10 59.35
C LEU A 635 -7.62 -40.53 58.96
N TYR A 636 -8.08 -40.71 57.73
CA TYR A 636 -8.52 -42.01 57.21
C TYR A 636 -7.36 -42.85 56.66
N GLY A 637 -6.16 -42.29 56.51
CA GLY A 637 -5.00 -43.00 55.95
C GLY A 637 -5.16 -43.33 54.46
N THR A 638 -5.96 -42.55 53.73
CA THR A 638 -6.26 -42.76 52.31
C THR A 638 -5.38 -41.88 51.43
N GLU A 639 -5.32 -42.18 50.13
CA GLU A 639 -4.58 -41.36 49.15
C GLU A 639 -5.49 -40.32 48.48
N SER A 640 -6.77 -40.64 48.27
CA SER A 640 -7.66 -39.82 47.45
C SER A 640 -9.09 -39.84 47.98
N ILE A 641 -9.65 -38.67 48.30
CA ILE A 641 -11.04 -38.51 48.76
C ILE A 641 -11.81 -37.61 47.80
N ILE A 642 -13.01 -38.06 47.42
CA ILE A 642 -13.98 -37.32 46.63
C ILE A 642 -15.27 -37.09 47.41
N SER A 643 -15.94 -35.97 47.16
CA SER A 643 -17.26 -35.69 47.73
C SER A 643 -18.37 -36.49 47.06
N GLU A 644 -19.53 -36.57 47.72
CA GLU A 644 -20.75 -37.16 47.15
C GLU A 644 -21.17 -36.53 45.81
N SER A 645 -21.03 -35.21 45.65
CA SER A 645 -21.37 -34.54 44.40
C SER A 645 -20.47 -34.97 43.24
N THR A 646 -19.17 -35.12 43.48
CA THR A 646 -18.23 -35.64 42.48
C THR A 646 -18.53 -37.11 42.17
N TYR A 647 -18.78 -37.93 43.21
CA TYR A 647 -19.12 -39.33 43.04
C TYR A 647 -20.37 -39.52 42.16
N LEU A 648 -21.46 -38.80 42.46
CA LEU A 648 -22.72 -38.94 41.72
C LEU A 648 -22.57 -38.63 40.22
N GLN A 649 -21.66 -37.72 39.85
CA GLN A 649 -21.40 -37.36 38.46
C GLN A 649 -20.44 -38.32 37.72
N ALA A 650 -19.68 -39.15 38.44
CA ALA A 650 -18.64 -40.00 37.84
C ALA A 650 -18.75 -41.50 38.18
N LYS A 651 -19.71 -41.91 39.03
CA LYS A 651 -19.84 -43.26 39.60
C LYS A 651 -19.84 -44.42 38.59
N ASP A 652 -20.32 -44.19 37.36
CA ASP A 652 -20.45 -45.25 36.35
C ASP A 652 -19.08 -45.69 35.78
N HIS A 653 -18.03 -44.89 36.02
CA HIS A 653 -16.69 -45.11 35.49
C HIS A 653 -15.62 -45.37 36.56
N LEU A 654 -16.01 -45.37 37.84
CA LEU A 654 -15.08 -45.41 38.96
C LEU A 654 -15.41 -46.56 39.93
N GLU A 655 -14.37 -47.12 40.54
CA GLU A 655 -14.50 -47.92 41.77
C GLU A 655 -14.14 -47.04 42.95
N VAL A 656 -15.07 -46.95 43.90
CA VAL A 656 -14.94 -46.12 45.10
C VAL A 656 -15.39 -46.90 46.32
N ARG A 657 -14.88 -46.49 47.49
CA ARG A 657 -15.36 -46.95 48.79
C ARG A 657 -16.03 -45.79 49.53
N GLU A 658 -17.28 -45.94 49.95
CA GLU A 658 -17.87 -44.99 50.90
C GLU A 658 -17.12 -45.08 52.23
N LEU A 659 -16.52 -43.96 52.68
CA LEU A 659 -15.73 -43.93 53.90
C LEU A 659 -16.59 -43.58 55.11
N ASP A 660 -17.28 -42.44 55.05
CA ASP A 660 -17.95 -41.86 56.20
C ASP A 660 -18.91 -40.72 55.83
N LEU A 661 -19.69 -40.28 56.81
CA LEU A 661 -20.48 -39.05 56.76
C LEU A 661 -19.83 -38.03 57.71
N VAL A 662 -19.20 -36.96 57.18
CA VAL A 662 -18.38 -36.05 58.00
C VAL A 662 -18.90 -34.61 57.98
N LYS A 663 -18.80 -33.94 59.13
CA LYS A 663 -18.93 -32.47 59.26
C LYS A 663 -17.53 -31.89 59.31
N VAL A 664 -17.06 -31.32 58.20
CA VAL A 664 -15.76 -30.64 58.12
C VAL A 664 -15.79 -29.30 58.84
N VAL A 665 -14.65 -28.89 59.40
CA VAL A 665 -14.52 -27.62 60.15
C VAL A 665 -15.06 -26.44 59.31
N GLY A 666 -16.09 -25.76 59.82
CA GLY A 666 -16.71 -24.61 59.18
C GLY A 666 -17.96 -24.90 58.32
N ARG A 667 -18.42 -26.16 58.23
CA ARG A 667 -19.69 -26.53 57.59
C ARG A 667 -20.56 -27.34 58.54
N LYS A 668 -21.81 -26.92 58.74
CA LYS A 668 -22.78 -27.63 59.61
C LYS A 668 -23.44 -28.82 58.91
N THR A 669 -23.59 -28.75 57.59
CA THR A 669 -24.18 -29.82 56.78
C THR A 669 -23.17 -30.97 56.63
N PRO A 670 -23.54 -32.20 57.01
CA PRO A 670 -22.68 -33.35 56.80
C PRO A 670 -22.50 -33.64 55.31
N VAL A 671 -21.31 -34.09 54.94
CA VAL A 671 -20.93 -34.47 53.57
C VAL A 671 -20.51 -35.92 53.59
N ARG A 672 -21.12 -36.72 52.71
CA ARG A 672 -20.67 -38.09 52.50
C ARG A 672 -19.41 -38.08 51.64
N ILE A 673 -18.40 -38.82 52.09
CA ILE A 673 -17.08 -38.86 51.44
C ILE A 673 -16.78 -40.27 50.97
N TYR A 674 -16.08 -40.33 49.85
CA TYR A 674 -15.72 -41.57 49.18
C TYR A 674 -14.21 -41.59 48.95
N GLU A 675 -13.59 -42.73 49.21
CA GLU A 675 -12.24 -43.02 48.75
C GLU A 675 -12.27 -43.43 47.29
N LEU A 676 -11.44 -42.78 46.47
CA LEU A 676 -11.28 -43.12 45.07
C LEU A 676 -10.19 -44.19 44.91
N LEU A 677 -10.56 -45.36 44.40
CA LEU A 677 -9.66 -46.52 44.36
C LEU A 677 -9.09 -46.76 42.96
N ALA A 678 -9.96 -46.88 41.96
CA ALA A 678 -9.55 -47.27 40.61
C ALA A 678 -10.59 -46.89 39.55
N LYS A 679 -10.22 -47.10 38.28
CA LYS A 679 -11.17 -47.10 37.15
C LYS A 679 -12.11 -48.31 37.28
N LYS A 680 -13.34 -48.19 36.76
CA LYS A 680 -14.33 -49.28 36.79
C LYS A 680 -13.71 -50.61 36.32
N GLY A 681 -13.89 -51.66 37.11
CA GLY A 681 -13.40 -53.00 36.80
C GLY A 681 -11.89 -53.24 36.95
N ALA A 682 -11.13 -52.25 37.46
CA ALA A 682 -9.69 -52.39 37.70
C ALA A 682 -9.33 -52.68 39.17
N LEU A 683 -10.33 -52.93 40.02
CA LEU A 683 -10.12 -53.24 41.44
C LEU A 683 -9.82 -54.73 41.64
N ASP A 684 -8.85 -55.04 42.51
CA ASP A 684 -8.53 -56.42 42.90
C ASP A 684 -9.71 -57.10 43.61
N ASP A 685 -9.90 -58.40 43.38
CA ASP A 685 -11.03 -59.16 43.95
C ASP A 685 -10.99 -59.17 45.49
N THR A 686 -9.80 -59.20 46.09
CA THR A 686 -9.61 -59.15 47.56
C THR A 686 -10.05 -57.81 48.12
N LEU A 687 -9.67 -56.71 47.46
CA LEU A 687 -10.05 -55.35 47.86
C LEU A 687 -11.56 -55.12 47.67
N LYS A 688 -12.15 -55.70 46.62
CA LYS A 688 -13.58 -55.65 46.37
C LYS A 688 -14.38 -56.34 47.46
N GLU A 689 -13.97 -57.54 47.89
CA GLU A 689 -14.61 -58.25 49.01
C GLU A 689 -14.45 -57.47 50.33
N SER A 690 -13.25 -56.96 50.62
CA SER A 690 -13.00 -56.09 51.78
C SER A 690 -13.91 -54.87 51.79
N TYR A 691 -14.16 -54.25 50.64
CA TYR A 691 -15.06 -53.10 50.51
C TYR A 691 -16.52 -53.46 50.79
N GLU A 692 -17.02 -54.58 50.25
CA GLU A 692 -18.40 -55.02 50.49
C GLU A 692 -18.63 -55.30 51.98
N ILE A 693 -17.65 -55.90 52.66
CA ILE A 693 -17.68 -56.12 54.12
C ILE A 693 -17.64 -54.78 54.87
N PHE A 694 -16.78 -53.85 54.45
CA PHE A 694 -16.69 -52.51 55.03
C PHE A 694 -18.03 -51.76 54.94
N ALA A 695 -18.72 -51.84 53.80
CA ALA A 695 -20.01 -51.20 53.59
C ALA A 695 -21.08 -51.71 54.56
N VAL A 696 -21.11 -53.01 54.84
CA VAL A 696 -21.99 -53.60 55.88
C VAL A 696 -21.59 -53.12 57.27
N GLY A 697 -20.29 -53.05 57.57
CA GLY A 697 -19.79 -52.49 58.83
C GLY A 697 -20.21 -51.02 59.04
N LEU A 698 -20.15 -50.21 57.99
CA LEU A 698 -20.57 -48.81 58.00
C LEU A 698 -22.09 -48.65 58.19
N GLN A 699 -22.89 -49.55 57.61
CA GLN A 699 -24.34 -49.60 57.86
C GLN A 699 -24.65 -49.92 59.32
N ASN A 700 -24.00 -50.93 59.90
CA ASN A 700 -24.16 -51.30 61.30
C ASN A 700 -23.71 -50.16 62.24
N TYR A 701 -22.61 -49.48 61.90
CA TYR A 701 -22.12 -48.30 62.61
C TYR A 701 -23.18 -47.19 62.66
N ARG A 702 -23.81 -46.87 61.52
CA ARG A 702 -24.88 -45.85 61.48
C ARG A 702 -26.17 -46.29 62.18
N ALA A 703 -26.45 -47.59 62.20
CA ALA A 703 -27.56 -48.18 62.95
C ALA A 703 -27.29 -48.29 64.47
N GLN A 704 -26.14 -47.79 64.96
CA GLN A 704 -25.69 -47.87 66.36
C GLN A 704 -25.48 -49.30 66.86
N GLN A 705 -25.28 -50.26 65.95
CA GLN A 705 -24.99 -51.66 66.26
C GLN A 705 -23.47 -51.86 66.41
N TRP A 706 -22.89 -51.28 67.46
CA TRP A 706 -21.42 -51.17 67.63
C TRP A 706 -20.68 -52.51 67.55
N ASP A 707 -21.16 -53.54 68.23
CA ASP A 707 -20.51 -54.87 68.23
C ASP A 707 -20.51 -55.50 66.83
N GLN A 708 -21.62 -55.38 66.11
CA GLN A 708 -21.74 -55.90 64.74
C GLN A 708 -20.92 -55.06 63.75
N ALA A 709 -20.75 -53.77 64.00
CA ALA A 709 -19.86 -52.92 63.20
C ALA A 709 -18.38 -53.31 63.40
N ILE A 710 -17.96 -53.48 64.66
CA ILE A 710 -16.58 -53.88 65.03
C ILE A 710 -16.23 -55.25 64.44
N GLU A 711 -17.14 -56.23 64.54
CA GLU A 711 -16.95 -57.55 63.93
C GLU A 711 -16.69 -57.44 62.42
N ARG A 712 -17.51 -56.67 61.70
CA ARG A 712 -17.35 -56.47 60.25
C ARG A 712 -16.04 -55.74 59.92
N PHE A 713 -15.66 -54.71 60.65
CA PHE A 713 -14.39 -54.03 60.42
C PHE A 713 -13.17 -54.92 60.74
N ASN A 714 -13.25 -55.81 61.72
CA ASN A 714 -12.20 -56.80 61.96
C ASN A 714 -12.08 -57.79 60.80
N HIS A 715 -13.19 -58.22 60.20
CA HIS A 715 -13.15 -59.05 58.98
C HIS A 715 -12.52 -58.35 57.77
N VAL A 716 -12.60 -57.01 57.70
CA VAL A 716 -11.82 -56.23 56.73
C VAL A 716 -10.34 -56.31 57.07
N LEU A 717 -9.95 -56.15 58.35
CA LEU A 717 -8.55 -56.21 58.79
C LEU A 717 -7.91 -57.60 58.63
N GLU A 718 -8.69 -58.68 58.63
CA GLU A 718 -8.20 -60.04 58.31
C GLU A 718 -7.68 -60.14 56.87
N ARG A 719 -8.29 -59.40 55.93
CA ARG A 719 -7.94 -59.38 54.51
C ARG A 719 -6.97 -58.25 54.17
N THR A 720 -7.15 -57.11 54.81
CA THR A 720 -6.39 -55.88 54.59
C THR A 720 -5.89 -55.34 55.94
N PRO A 721 -4.80 -55.91 56.50
CA PRO A 721 -4.36 -55.63 57.88
C PRO A 721 -4.00 -54.17 58.17
N LEU A 722 -3.65 -53.41 57.13
CA LEU A 722 -3.25 -52.00 57.21
C LEU A 722 -4.40 -51.03 56.87
N ASP A 723 -5.65 -51.50 56.81
CA ASP A 723 -6.80 -50.64 56.49
C ASP A 723 -7.12 -49.66 57.61
N ARG A 724 -6.59 -48.44 57.49
CA ARG A 724 -6.75 -47.38 58.49
C ARG A 724 -8.21 -46.94 58.70
N PRO A 725 -9.09 -46.88 57.67
CA PRO A 725 -10.51 -46.56 57.90
C PRO A 725 -11.22 -47.54 58.83
N SER A 726 -10.99 -48.85 58.67
CA SER A 726 -11.56 -49.86 59.57
C SER A 726 -11.06 -49.71 61.00
N GLN A 727 -9.76 -49.48 61.19
CA GLN A 727 -9.18 -49.23 62.52
C GLN A 727 -9.80 -47.99 63.19
N LEU A 728 -9.92 -46.89 62.43
CA LEU A 728 -10.49 -45.64 62.93
C LEU A 728 -11.96 -45.82 63.36
N LEU A 729 -12.75 -46.54 62.57
CA LEU A 729 -14.15 -46.80 62.89
C LEU A 729 -14.31 -47.76 64.07
N ILE A 730 -13.43 -48.75 64.25
CA ILE A 730 -13.39 -49.59 65.46
C ILE A 730 -13.08 -48.74 66.69
N GLU A 731 -12.02 -47.93 66.65
CA GLU A 731 -11.65 -47.00 67.74
C GLU A 731 -12.83 -46.10 68.12
N ARG A 732 -13.60 -45.66 67.11
CA ARG A 732 -14.77 -44.81 67.30
C ARG A 732 -15.98 -45.57 67.86
N CYS A 733 -16.25 -46.79 67.41
CA CYS A 733 -17.29 -47.66 67.97
C CYS A 733 -17.03 -47.94 69.45
N GLU A 734 -15.79 -48.29 69.80
CA GLU A 734 -15.39 -48.52 71.20
C GLU A 734 -15.56 -47.25 72.06
N ARG A 735 -15.25 -46.08 71.51
CA ARG A 735 -15.53 -44.80 72.18
C ARG A 735 -17.02 -44.56 72.38
N PHE A 736 -17.87 -44.84 71.38
CA PHE A 736 -19.32 -44.63 71.48
C PHE A 736 -20.03 -45.65 72.38
N LYS A 737 -19.44 -46.82 72.62
CA LYS A 737 -19.91 -47.72 73.69
C LYS A 737 -19.75 -47.11 75.08
N LEU A 738 -18.66 -46.37 75.30
CA LEU A 738 -18.38 -45.70 76.59
C LEU A 738 -19.12 -44.37 76.72
N THR A 739 -19.24 -43.62 75.62
CA THR A 739 -19.91 -42.32 75.56
C THR A 739 -20.87 -42.29 74.36
N PRO A 740 -22.13 -42.70 74.54
CA PRO A 740 -23.11 -42.73 73.45
C PRO A 740 -23.30 -41.36 72.79
N PRO A 741 -23.56 -41.31 71.47
CA PRO A 741 -23.86 -40.06 70.78
C PRO A 741 -25.23 -39.48 71.22
N GLU A 742 -25.50 -38.21 70.89
CA GLU A 742 -26.76 -37.53 71.21
C GLU A 742 -27.98 -38.26 70.58
N ILE A 743 -29.18 -38.10 71.17
CA ILE A 743 -30.41 -38.83 70.78
C ILE A 743 -30.79 -38.56 69.30
N ASP A 744 -30.41 -37.41 68.75
CA ASP A 744 -30.65 -36.96 67.39
C ASP A 744 -29.43 -37.12 66.47
N TRP A 745 -28.51 -38.03 66.81
CA TRP A 745 -27.31 -38.28 66.01
C TRP A 745 -27.64 -38.69 64.57
N ASP A 746 -27.23 -37.85 63.63
CA ASP A 746 -27.46 -37.98 62.18
C ASP A 746 -26.48 -38.94 61.49
N GLY A 747 -25.73 -39.73 62.26
CA GLY A 747 -24.70 -40.64 61.76
C GLY A 747 -23.42 -39.93 61.29
N SER A 748 -23.31 -38.61 61.49
CA SER A 748 -22.14 -37.84 61.07
C SER A 748 -21.09 -37.69 62.15
N PHE A 749 -19.84 -37.57 61.72
CA PHE A 749 -18.71 -37.30 62.60
C PHE A 749 -18.17 -35.88 62.40
N THR A 750 -18.09 -35.11 63.49
CA THR A 750 -17.54 -33.75 63.47
C THR A 750 -16.02 -33.81 63.61
N LEU A 751 -15.32 -33.37 62.57
CA LEU A 751 -13.86 -33.28 62.58
C LEU A 751 -13.42 -32.07 63.39
N THR A 752 -12.64 -32.29 64.46
CA THR A 752 -12.17 -31.23 65.37
C THR A 752 -10.80 -30.67 65.00
N SER A 753 -10.03 -31.39 64.18
CA SER A 753 -8.78 -30.92 63.57
C SER A 753 -8.99 -30.60 62.10
N LYS A 754 -8.27 -29.58 61.62
CA LYS A 754 -8.13 -29.31 60.19
C LYS A 754 -7.32 -30.38 59.49
#